data_AF-A0A8H5BYK0-F1
#
_entry.id   AF-A0A8H5BYK0-F1
#
_cell.length_a   1.000
_cell.length_b   1.000
_cell.length_c   1.000
_cell.angle_alpha   90.00
_cell.angle_beta   90.00
_cell.angle_gamma   90.00
#
_symmetry.space_group_name_H-M   'P 1'
#
loop_
_entity.id
_entity.type
_entity.pdbx_description
1 polymer ?
#
loop_
_entity_poly.entity_id
_entity_poly.type
_entity_poly.pdbx_seq_one_letter_code
_entity_poly.pdbx_strand_id
1 'polypeptide(L)'
;MPLHAIRSLHVFRWAHLITMSPLSWTSNLPRLGLGILRPQGSPILHSDSLHFAKADSLVWDKWLPSPSRVQRSTFTIPSIGIPESHLTHLSSIFFMGATDTSSLGCIVLEAGVGRLASYSSNGDSVFGFGAVATKLFSMFCLTATSLSAFGSTTTITDIQGSTWHSPLFGQTHSVTGVVTAKAKNGFWIVGEKSDDVRISNGLYIYANKAFEIVNAVAIGDSISVNGTVAEYRPFDNPNSLFLTELVDPTLPVVLSTGNPVTPVVLGRDRSPPTQYLSALDVGEDGFLAVPNNSSRIEEGNAALQPDKYGLDFWESLEGQLVTIPKPVALGFQLDGGFWVHGDWEVTGKNERGGLTLNFGPDGIPDGNPEAIRLGRPIAEGQKNPLPALGVQLTDITGVVTYTNGFYHVLPLEAPEVLSRPDPTVPPTTLTNEHGSLDDACTITFGDYNVENLTPTSGHRAKVAKHIVDYLKTPDILFLQEIQDDSGGKEDGVVTANLTLSNLVKEIVKQGGVTYSYASINPVNGKDGGEPGGNIRTAFLYRPEVLKLVKGVAGGSLDPVEVWGEPGHPKLNFNPVRIDPKNIAWNVTRKPLVAHWETKSGAELFTVNLHLSSKKGSSTQGDARPPVNAPIENRTKQVESVAGFIKDLLTVDPDANIIVAGDFNEFVQTRSVYQPLSGLLVDIDDAAGVPEYERYSYIFDQNSQQLDHAFISRVLERRRAEFEHIHVNTWSPSLAARKPDHDPAVGRSCGGMGGEWRREGQTETPQKASHGLPPPSEQMVLTTYAGKYRFEEEIANGGCGTVFLGVHTTAGKPVAIKLEATHPSHHSSHPSPLKTESKIYKSLSGGTGVPWLIWSGRQGDYNVMVTDLLGPSLEDLFKMCNRHFSMKTVLLLADQLISRIEFVHTNHIVHRDVKPANFVMSVATESSCNCAPMTPISVAPSPSASSTSLPEPSTSTDTSSSTKATLSIPTPSASKSSPPCPHHPLVHIIDFGLAKKYRDSVTMTHIPFNRHPHGLHGVGTSLFASINTHLGIEVSRRDDLESLAYMLVYFLRGTLPWRKLRAPSQLPSSMLNEISDTEDRRDAEERYNPVSATWDLIRDSKLEYESTLTNGLPEEFDILYTYARNLEFDDLPDYEGLRNCFRGLAERLGIEYDGVFDWSVEGPAGEEGKAKGEKGSPGVDKGKGSVNGKANLATKKMKRGRQCLACEARAQARLERAK
;
A
#
# COMPACT_ATOMS: atom_id res chain seq x y z
N MET A 1 45.44 27.95 25.21
CA MET A 1 46.33 29.11 24.96
C MET A 1 45.49 30.28 24.42
N PRO A 2 45.98 31.53 24.41
CA PRO A 2 45.15 32.68 24.81
C PRO A 2 44.51 33.56 23.71
N LEU A 3 43.69 34.50 24.22
CA LEU A 3 42.93 35.60 23.62
C LEU A 3 43.66 36.61 22.70
N HIS A 4 42.85 37.49 22.09
CA HIS A 4 43.13 38.75 21.38
C HIS A 4 43.52 38.64 19.89
N ALA A 5 43.12 39.52 18.95
CA ALA A 5 42.06 40.56 18.85
C ALA A 5 41.95 41.00 17.33
N ILE A 6 41.21 42.02 16.83
CA ILE A 6 40.39 43.13 17.37
C ILE A 6 39.41 43.69 16.29
N ARG A 7 38.23 44.24 16.69
CA ARG A 7 37.33 45.24 15.99
C ARG A 7 36.86 44.99 14.53
N SER A 8 35.54 44.95 14.25
CA SER A 8 34.62 46.07 13.87
C SER A 8 34.76 46.55 12.39
N LEU A 9 33.71 46.95 11.64
CA LEU A 9 32.44 47.62 11.99
C LEU A 9 31.14 46.97 11.41
N HIS A 10 29.99 47.45 11.89
CA HIS A 10 28.61 47.18 11.42
C HIS A 10 28.07 48.30 10.47
N VAL A 11 26.76 48.23 10.14
CA VAL A 11 25.78 49.32 9.83
C VAL A 11 25.40 49.48 8.35
N PHE A 12 24.13 49.57 7.89
CA PHE A 12 22.75 49.27 8.40
C PHE A 12 21.84 48.98 7.16
N ARG A 13 20.89 48.02 7.19
CA ARG A 13 19.41 48.15 7.38
C ARG A 13 18.57 49.07 6.45
N TRP A 14 17.48 48.46 5.94
CA TRP A 14 16.11 49.00 5.64
C TRP A 14 15.96 49.85 4.34
N ALA A 15 15.04 49.53 3.39
CA ALA A 15 13.55 49.46 3.36
C ALA A 15 12.90 50.83 3.00
N HIS A 16 11.76 50.97 2.31
CA HIS A 16 10.71 50.04 1.85
C HIS A 16 9.78 50.70 0.76
N LEU A 17 8.82 49.93 0.20
CA LEU A 17 7.52 50.36 -0.40
C LEU A 17 7.40 51.02 -1.82
N ILE A 18 6.39 50.53 -2.57
CA ILE A 18 5.33 51.27 -3.33
C ILE A 18 5.34 51.48 -4.90
N THR A 19 4.31 50.89 -5.52
CA THR A 19 3.48 51.22 -6.74
C THR A 19 4.00 51.33 -8.19
N MET A 20 3.40 50.46 -9.02
CA MET A 20 2.70 50.69 -10.32
C MET A 20 3.44 51.05 -11.63
N SER A 21 2.89 50.51 -12.73
CA SER A 21 3.30 50.65 -14.14
C SER A 21 2.86 51.98 -14.78
N PRO A 22 3.36 52.35 -15.98
CA PRO A 22 2.66 51.93 -17.22
C PRO A 22 3.55 51.77 -18.49
N LEU A 23 2.91 51.33 -19.60
CA LEU A 23 3.02 51.75 -21.02
C LEU A 23 4.36 52.33 -21.57
N SER A 24 4.78 52.10 -22.83
CA SER A 24 4.28 51.31 -23.99
C SER A 24 5.34 51.37 -25.12
N TRP A 25 5.11 50.72 -26.27
CA TRP A 25 4.86 51.40 -27.55
C TRP A 25 4.50 50.40 -28.67
N THR A 26 3.81 50.85 -29.71
CA THR A 26 3.29 50.03 -30.82
C THR A 26 3.84 50.49 -32.18
N SER A 27 4.18 49.57 -33.08
CA SER A 27 3.87 49.62 -34.55
C SER A 27 4.67 48.59 -35.36
N ASN A 28 4.50 48.43 -36.69
CA ASN A 28 3.33 48.11 -37.53
C ASN A 28 3.83 48.02 -39.00
N LEU A 29 3.09 47.34 -39.90
CA LEU A 29 3.24 47.39 -41.39
C LEU A 29 4.52 46.71 -42.00
N PRO A 30 4.60 46.46 -43.33
CA PRO A 30 3.64 45.61 -44.06
C PRO A 30 4.25 44.67 -45.16
N ARG A 31 3.34 43.88 -45.76
CA ARG A 31 3.45 43.00 -46.95
C ARG A 31 4.24 43.55 -48.16
N LEU A 32 4.91 42.64 -48.89
CA LEU A 32 4.86 42.36 -50.36
C LEU A 32 6.02 41.39 -50.71
N GLY A 33 5.99 40.49 -51.70
CA GLY A 33 4.89 40.06 -52.58
C GLY A 33 5.29 40.00 -54.06
N LEU A 34 5.80 38.84 -54.54
CA LEU A 34 5.90 38.39 -55.96
C LEU A 34 6.61 37.01 -55.99
N GLY A 35 6.35 36.19 -57.02
CA GLY A 35 7.16 35.01 -57.42
C GLY A 35 7.33 35.02 -58.95
N ILE A 36 7.99 34.02 -59.59
CA ILE A 36 7.90 33.74 -61.05
C ILE A 36 8.78 32.53 -61.51
N LEU A 37 8.34 31.87 -62.61
CA LEU A 37 9.05 30.94 -63.55
C LEU A 37 9.35 29.45 -63.22
N ARG A 38 9.18 28.62 -64.28
CA ARG A 38 9.77 27.29 -64.57
C ARG A 38 10.74 27.43 -65.77
N PRO A 39 11.60 26.44 -66.07
CA PRO A 39 11.32 25.49 -67.19
C PRO A 39 11.60 24.01 -66.77
N GLN A 40 11.01 22.95 -67.32
CA GLN A 40 10.94 22.40 -68.69
C GLN A 40 12.27 21.87 -69.29
N GLY A 41 12.29 20.59 -69.71
CA GLY A 41 13.38 19.94 -70.46
C GLY A 41 13.38 18.40 -70.33
N SER A 42 13.50 17.66 -71.43
CA SER A 42 13.58 16.17 -71.54
C SER A 42 14.33 15.83 -72.86
N PRO A 43 14.32 14.62 -73.49
CA PRO A 43 13.97 13.23 -73.08
C PRO A 43 14.98 12.15 -73.63
N ILE A 44 14.54 10.88 -73.74
CA ILE A 44 14.98 9.79 -74.69
C ILE A 44 16.13 8.85 -74.29
N LEU A 45 15.82 7.56 -74.05
CA LEU A 45 16.22 6.43 -74.94
C LEU A 45 15.39 5.15 -74.68
N HIS A 46 15.42 4.19 -75.61
CA HIS A 46 14.51 3.03 -75.68
C HIS A 46 15.19 1.83 -76.39
N SER A 47 15.06 0.63 -75.83
CA SER A 47 15.21 -0.70 -76.48
C SER A 47 15.01 -1.77 -75.39
N ASP A 48 14.03 -2.67 -75.44
CA ASP A 48 13.91 -3.85 -76.33
C ASP A 48 14.90 -4.99 -76.00
N SER A 49 14.55 -6.27 -76.06
CA SER A 49 13.32 -7.06 -75.76
C SER A 49 13.58 -8.48 -76.28
N LEU A 50 13.16 -9.55 -75.58
CA LEU A 50 13.08 -10.91 -76.16
C LEU A 50 12.29 -11.88 -75.26
N HIS A 51 11.34 -12.60 -75.86
CA HIS A 51 10.65 -13.75 -75.25
C HIS A 51 11.28 -15.07 -75.72
N PHE A 52 11.16 -16.12 -74.92
CA PHE A 52 10.86 -17.47 -75.40
C PHE A 52 9.98 -18.22 -74.39
N ALA A 53 9.32 -19.30 -74.81
CA ALA A 53 8.29 -20.00 -74.03
C ALA A 53 8.17 -21.49 -74.39
N LYS A 54 7.38 -22.22 -73.56
CA LYS A 54 6.74 -23.54 -73.75
C LYS A 54 7.51 -24.85 -73.44
N ALA A 55 6.83 -25.65 -72.60
CA ALA A 55 6.38 -27.04 -72.83
C ALA A 55 7.25 -28.28 -72.45
N ASP A 56 6.66 -29.06 -71.52
CA ASP A 56 6.27 -30.48 -71.65
C ASP A 56 7.28 -31.66 -71.74
N SER A 57 7.44 -32.32 -70.58
CA SER A 57 7.09 -33.75 -70.35
C SER A 57 8.08 -34.91 -70.64
N LEU A 58 7.74 -36.07 -70.00
CA LEU A 58 8.26 -37.46 -70.14
C LEU A 58 9.70 -37.71 -69.57
N VAL A 59 9.99 -38.60 -68.61
CA VAL A 59 9.49 -39.91 -68.10
C VAL A 59 10.21 -41.15 -68.69
N TRP A 60 10.99 -41.83 -67.82
CA TRP A 60 11.26 -43.29 -67.74
C TRP A 60 11.52 -43.55 -66.22
N ASP A 61 10.80 -44.41 -65.47
CA ASP A 61 10.82 -45.90 -65.45
C ASP A 61 12.22 -46.52 -65.24
N LYS A 62 12.48 -47.50 -64.33
CA LYS A 62 11.64 -48.24 -63.35
C LYS A 62 12.55 -49.11 -62.43
N TRP A 63 12.13 -49.45 -61.20
CA TRP A 63 12.11 -50.81 -60.56
C TRP A 63 11.82 -50.74 -59.03
N LEU A 64 11.57 -51.90 -58.40
CA LEU A 64 10.77 -52.13 -57.18
C LEU A 64 11.23 -53.43 -56.44
N PRO A 65 10.66 -53.90 -55.30
CA PRO A 65 10.10 -53.20 -54.10
C PRO A 65 10.31 -53.94 -52.72
N SER A 66 9.74 -53.35 -51.65
CA SER A 66 9.03 -54.03 -50.51
C SER A 66 9.85 -54.74 -49.40
N PRO A 67 9.24 -55.12 -48.24
CA PRO A 67 7.85 -54.93 -47.77
C PRO A 67 7.74 -54.17 -46.42
N SER A 68 6.60 -54.26 -45.73
CA SER A 68 6.20 -53.42 -44.58
C SER A 68 5.35 -54.17 -43.53
N ARG A 69 4.83 -53.44 -42.51
CA ARG A 69 3.62 -53.70 -41.67
C ARG A 69 3.68 -54.45 -40.31
N VAL A 70 3.37 -53.68 -39.23
CA VAL A 70 2.18 -53.80 -38.32
C VAL A 70 2.16 -54.80 -37.11
N GLN A 71 1.36 -54.44 -36.08
CA GLN A 71 0.87 -55.20 -34.89
C GLN A 71 1.87 -55.45 -33.73
N ARG A 72 1.46 -55.74 -32.46
CA ARG A 72 0.35 -55.23 -31.59
C ARG A 72 0.52 -55.80 -30.15
N SER A 73 0.20 -55.00 -29.12
CA SER A 73 -0.39 -55.35 -27.79
C SER A 73 0.04 -56.57 -26.95
N THR A 74 0.27 -56.31 -25.64
CA THR A 74 -0.05 -57.15 -24.43
C THR A 74 0.63 -58.51 -24.20
N PHE A 75 1.26 -58.70 -23.02
CA PHE A 75 0.74 -59.55 -21.92
C PHE A 75 1.43 -59.24 -20.56
N THR A 76 1.12 -59.99 -19.48
CA THR A 76 1.16 -59.47 -18.09
C THR A 76 1.50 -60.52 -17.01
N ILE A 77 2.31 -60.16 -15.99
CA ILE A 77 2.32 -60.71 -14.58
C ILE A 77 2.78 -62.20 -14.42
N PRO A 78 3.35 -62.68 -13.27
CA PRO A 78 3.08 -62.31 -11.87
C PRO A 78 4.27 -62.08 -10.91
N SER A 79 3.96 -61.98 -9.62
CA SER A 79 4.74 -61.49 -8.47
C SER A 79 5.11 -62.55 -7.43
N ILE A 80 5.88 -62.15 -6.38
CA ILE A 80 5.98 -62.62 -4.96
C ILE A 80 7.38 -62.18 -4.43
N GLY A 81 7.61 -61.68 -3.20
CA GLY A 81 6.73 -61.32 -2.07
C GLY A 81 7.52 -60.65 -0.92
N ILE A 82 6.82 -60.10 0.08
CA ILE A 82 7.34 -59.46 1.33
C ILE A 82 7.54 -60.55 2.45
N PRO A 83 8.16 -60.34 3.66
CA PRO A 83 8.24 -59.10 4.47
C PRO A 83 9.56 -58.78 5.26
N GLU A 84 9.62 -57.52 5.75
CA GLU A 84 10.06 -56.97 7.07
C GLU A 84 11.02 -57.78 8.00
N SER A 85 11.96 -57.18 8.76
CA SER A 85 11.66 -56.27 9.90
C SER A 85 12.92 -55.89 10.74
N HIS A 86 12.81 -54.83 11.55
CA HIS A 86 13.60 -54.48 12.77
C HIS A 86 15.15 -54.27 12.71
N LEU A 87 15.82 -53.63 13.69
CA LEU A 87 15.66 -52.32 14.39
C LEU A 87 16.93 -52.06 15.26
N THR A 88 17.30 -50.78 15.44
CA THR A 88 18.03 -50.17 16.61
C THR A 88 19.48 -50.54 17.03
N HIS A 89 20.21 -49.47 17.42
CA HIS A 89 21.27 -49.37 18.47
C HIS A 89 22.62 -50.11 18.29
N LEU A 90 23.73 -49.70 18.90
CA LEU A 90 24.32 -48.37 19.20
C LEU A 90 25.79 -48.58 19.68
N SER A 91 26.60 -47.51 19.68
CA SER A 91 27.78 -47.29 20.54
C SER A 91 28.96 -48.30 20.63
N SER A 92 30.09 -47.92 20.00
CA SER A 92 31.33 -47.51 20.70
C SER A 92 32.45 -48.50 21.15
N ILE A 93 33.70 -48.06 20.83
CA ILE A 93 34.97 -48.11 21.63
C ILE A 93 36.01 -49.26 21.44
N PHE A 94 37.15 -48.88 20.82
CA PHE A 94 38.57 -49.29 20.99
C PHE A 94 38.99 -50.80 20.84
N PHE A 95 40.17 -51.15 20.28
CA PHE A 95 41.52 -50.75 20.74
C PHE A 95 42.65 -50.84 19.66
N MET A 96 43.58 -49.86 19.70
CA MET A 96 45.01 -49.83 19.27
C MET A 96 45.55 -50.32 17.90
N GLY A 97 46.42 -49.48 17.30
CA GLY A 97 47.73 -49.88 16.74
C GLY A 97 48.04 -49.46 15.28
N ALA A 98 49.19 -48.87 14.90
CA ALA A 98 50.05 -47.78 15.43
C ALA A 98 51.23 -47.54 14.44
N THR A 99 51.95 -46.40 14.57
CA THR A 99 53.15 -45.97 13.76
C THR A 99 52.90 -45.64 12.27
N ASP A 100 53.49 -44.61 11.65
CA ASP A 100 54.18 -43.39 12.16
C ASP A 100 54.02 -42.28 11.08
N THR A 101 53.55 -41.06 11.41
CA THR A 101 54.31 -39.82 11.76
C THR A 101 55.30 -39.33 10.67
N SER A 102 55.49 -38.02 10.42
CA SER A 102 55.41 -36.87 11.34
C SER A 102 54.83 -35.58 10.75
N SER A 103 54.21 -34.76 11.61
CA SER A 103 53.93 -33.33 11.41
C SER A 103 54.38 -32.52 12.64
N LEU A 104 54.70 -31.24 12.48
CA LEU A 104 55.11 -30.35 13.58
C LEU A 104 54.03 -29.30 13.86
N GLY A 105 53.57 -29.21 15.11
CA GLY A 105 52.59 -28.24 15.59
C GLY A 105 53.22 -27.10 16.40
N CYS A 106 52.45 -26.03 16.62
CA CYS A 106 52.83 -24.93 17.50
C CYS A 106 52.17 -25.08 18.89
N ILE A 107 52.82 -24.58 19.93
CA ILE A 107 52.45 -24.81 21.33
C ILE A 107 51.69 -23.60 21.91
N VAL A 108 50.64 -23.88 22.68
CA VAL A 108 49.99 -22.92 23.58
C VAL A 108 50.54 -23.12 25.00
N LEU A 109 50.83 -22.03 25.70
CA LEU A 109 51.04 -22.01 27.15
C LEU A 109 50.13 -20.95 27.77
N GLU A 110 49.30 -21.37 28.72
CA GLU A 110 48.61 -20.45 29.63
C GLU A 110 49.53 -20.02 30.77
N ALA A 111 49.31 -18.81 31.29
CA ALA A 111 49.87 -18.37 32.57
C ALA A 111 48.83 -17.53 33.33
N GLY A 112 48.12 -18.17 34.27
CA GLY A 112 47.25 -17.47 35.20
C GLY A 112 48.04 -16.77 36.32
N VAL A 113 47.61 -15.58 36.73
CA VAL A 113 48.20 -14.84 37.86
C VAL A 113 47.11 -14.48 38.87
N GLY A 114 47.35 -14.77 40.15
CA GLY A 114 46.43 -14.51 41.25
C GLY A 114 46.59 -13.12 41.88
N ARG A 115 45.74 -12.84 42.88
CA ARG A 115 45.78 -11.62 43.71
C ARG A 115 47.15 -11.44 44.40
N LEU A 116 47.64 -10.19 44.51
CA LEU A 116 47.74 -9.43 45.78
C LEU A 116 48.52 -8.12 45.62
N ALA A 117 48.04 -7.05 46.31
CA ALA A 117 48.82 -5.89 46.79
C ALA A 117 49.53 -4.99 45.72
N SER A 118 49.96 -3.74 45.99
CA SER A 118 49.51 -2.67 46.93
C SER A 118 50.29 -1.37 46.60
N TYR A 119 49.90 -0.23 47.21
CA TYR A 119 50.50 1.12 47.04
C TYR A 119 50.25 1.75 45.64
N SER A 120 49.92 3.05 45.49
CA SER A 120 50.55 4.33 45.90
C SER A 120 51.84 4.65 45.11
N SER A 121 52.11 5.91 44.70
CA SER A 121 51.36 7.18 44.89
C SER A 121 51.85 8.29 43.92
N ASN A 122 51.15 9.43 43.96
CA ASN A 122 51.45 10.73 43.30
C ASN A 122 52.91 11.19 43.35
N GLY A 123 53.30 12.12 42.46
CA GLY A 123 54.58 12.84 42.48
C GLY A 123 55.10 13.20 41.07
N ASP A 124 54.40 14.03 40.30
CA ASP A 124 54.58 15.50 40.22
C ASP A 124 55.98 16.03 39.83
N SER A 125 56.09 16.39 38.55
CA SER A 125 56.51 17.73 38.08
C SER A 125 58.01 18.12 37.90
N VAL A 126 58.18 19.27 37.21
CA VAL A 126 59.34 20.20 37.14
C VAL A 126 60.42 20.02 36.04
N PHE A 127 60.27 20.84 34.97
CA PHE A 127 61.26 21.63 34.20
C PHE A 127 62.60 21.04 33.67
N GLY A 128 63.02 21.45 32.45
CA GLY A 128 64.45 21.38 32.09
C GLY A 128 64.95 21.65 30.65
N PHE A 129 64.51 22.70 29.94
CA PHE A 129 65.19 23.40 28.82
C PHE A 129 66.19 22.68 27.84
N GLY A 130 65.99 22.90 26.53
CA GLY A 130 67.09 23.07 25.55
C GLY A 130 67.28 21.97 24.48
N ALA A 131 67.66 22.25 23.22
CA ALA A 131 67.10 23.15 22.19
C ALA A 131 67.84 22.93 20.84
N VAL A 132 67.27 23.43 19.72
CA VAL A 132 67.91 23.67 18.39
C VAL A 132 68.20 22.44 17.47
N ALA A 133 67.44 22.37 16.36
CA ALA A 133 67.77 22.03 14.95
C ALA A 133 68.67 20.81 14.58
N THR A 134 68.57 20.16 13.41
CA THR A 134 68.29 20.70 12.05
C THR A 134 67.63 19.64 11.12
N LYS A 135 67.16 20.08 9.93
CA LYS A 135 66.39 19.32 8.92
C LYS A 135 67.22 18.32 8.06
N LEU A 136 66.46 17.50 7.31
CA LEU A 136 66.79 16.80 6.03
C LEU A 136 67.65 15.52 6.10
N PHE A 137 67.03 14.36 5.82
CA PHE A 137 67.02 13.81 4.45
C PHE A 137 65.83 12.84 4.24
N SER A 138 65.63 12.35 3.01
CA SER A 138 64.54 11.45 2.61
C SER A 138 65.00 10.49 1.49
N MET A 139 64.15 9.49 1.20
CA MET A 139 64.15 8.60 0.01
C MET A 139 65.09 7.37 0.01
N PHE A 140 64.60 6.32 -0.68
CA PHE A 140 65.14 4.94 -0.82
C PHE A 140 65.18 4.10 0.49
N CYS A 141 64.70 2.84 0.53
CA CYS A 141 64.46 1.88 -0.56
C CYS A 141 63.07 1.20 -0.53
N LEU A 142 62.52 0.88 -1.71
CA LEU A 142 61.72 -0.34 -1.93
C LEU A 142 62.64 -1.49 -2.35
N THR A 143 62.28 -2.74 -2.06
CA THR A 143 62.10 -3.85 -3.04
C THR A 143 61.80 -5.19 -2.33
N ALA A 144 61.22 -6.14 -3.09
CA ALA A 144 60.97 -7.55 -2.74
C ALA A 144 60.11 -7.79 -1.46
N THR A 145 58.85 -8.20 -1.60
CA THR A 145 58.50 -9.50 -2.19
C THR A 145 57.15 -9.45 -2.93
N SER A 146 57.13 -10.02 -4.13
CA SER A 146 55.91 -10.38 -4.85
C SER A 146 56.04 -11.83 -5.31
N LEU A 147 55.08 -12.67 -4.94
CA LEU A 147 55.03 -14.08 -5.34
C LEU A 147 53.58 -14.57 -5.37
N SER A 148 52.99 -14.44 -6.57
CA SER A 148 52.04 -15.39 -7.16
C SER A 148 50.95 -15.98 -6.26
N ALA A 149 49.97 -15.15 -5.88
CA ALA A 149 48.60 -15.64 -5.81
C ALA A 149 47.99 -15.55 -7.22
N PHE A 150 47.76 -16.70 -7.88
CA PHE A 150 46.83 -16.75 -9.01
C PHE A 150 45.40 -16.68 -8.44
N GLY A 151 44.92 -15.46 -8.22
CA GLY A 151 43.49 -15.25 -7.97
C GLY A 151 42.71 -15.63 -9.23
N SER A 152 41.61 -16.35 -9.07
CA SER A 152 40.64 -16.57 -10.14
C SER A 152 40.12 -15.23 -10.64
N THR A 153 40.12 -15.02 -11.96
CA THR A 153 39.48 -13.85 -12.56
C THR A 153 37.96 -13.98 -12.37
N THR A 154 37.37 -13.08 -11.60
CA THR A 154 35.92 -13.06 -11.34
C THR A 154 35.16 -12.99 -12.66
N THR A 155 34.26 -13.95 -12.87
CA THR A 155 33.41 -14.01 -14.05
C THR A 155 32.09 -13.27 -13.81
N ILE A 156 31.36 -12.96 -14.89
CA ILE A 156 29.99 -12.42 -14.76
C ILE A 156 29.06 -13.45 -14.11
N THR A 157 29.27 -14.75 -14.37
CA THR A 157 28.53 -15.85 -13.73
C THR A 157 28.81 -15.97 -12.22
N ASP A 158 30.00 -15.58 -11.74
CA ASP A 158 30.29 -15.46 -10.30
C ASP A 158 29.56 -14.25 -9.68
N ILE A 159 29.31 -13.18 -10.45
CA ILE A 159 28.54 -12.02 -10.00
C ILE A 159 27.05 -12.35 -9.95
N GLN A 160 26.48 -12.92 -11.01
CA GLN A 160 25.04 -13.21 -11.07
C GLN A 160 24.64 -14.32 -10.07
N GLY A 161 25.41 -15.42 -9.99
CA GLY A 161 25.05 -16.54 -9.11
C GLY A 161 23.75 -17.24 -9.53
N SER A 162 23.12 -17.99 -8.62
CA SER A 162 21.93 -18.84 -8.91
C SER A 162 20.72 -18.49 -8.02
N THR A 163 20.67 -17.25 -7.56
CA THR A 163 19.85 -16.73 -6.45
C THR A 163 19.50 -15.26 -6.71
N TRP A 164 18.40 -14.77 -6.13
CA TRP A 164 17.87 -13.41 -6.25
C TRP A 164 18.74 -12.24 -5.74
N HIS A 165 19.96 -12.53 -5.29
CA HIS A 165 20.99 -11.54 -4.96
C HIS A 165 22.34 -12.10 -5.38
N SER A 166 23.23 -11.21 -5.84
CA SER A 166 24.61 -11.52 -6.13
C SER A 166 25.34 -12.04 -4.88
N PRO A 167 26.07 -13.18 -4.96
CA PRO A 167 26.97 -13.61 -3.89
C PRO A 167 28.19 -12.67 -3.73
N LEU A 168 28.38 -11.70 -4.63
CA LEU A 168 29.46 -10.72 -4.64
C LEU A 168 28.98 -9.28 -4.37
N PHE A 169 27.72 -9.07 -3.97
CA PHE A 169 27.17 -7.75 -3.62
C PHE A 169 28.08 -6.93 -2.70
N GLY A 170 28.29 -5.66 -3.05
CA GLY A 170 29.12 -4.71 -2.32
C GLY A 170 30.64 -4.90 -2.50
N GLN A 171 31.08 -5.89 -3.29
CA GLN A 171 32.50 -6.15 -3.55
C GLN A 171 32.95 -5.50 -4.87
N THR A 172 34.19 -4.99 -4.89
CA THR A 172 34.83 -4.46 -6.10
C THR A 172 35.60 -5.57 -6.81
N HIS A 173 35.25 -5.84 -8.07
CA HIS A 173 35.86 -6.89 -8.90
C HIS A 173 36.20 -6.37 -10.30
N SER A 174 37.20 -7.01 -10.93
CA SER A 174 37.50 -6.79 -12.35
C SER A 174 36.98 -7.95 -13.18
N VAL A 175 36.11 -7.63 -14.14
CA VAL A 175 35.44 -8.59 -15.02
C VAL A 175 35.81 -8.35 -16.48
N THR A 176 35.57 -9.37 -17.31
CA THR A 176 35.69 -9.29 -18.76
C THR A 176 34.41 -9.76 -19.45
N GLY A 177 34.11 -9.18 -20.61
CA GLY A 177 32.92 -9.51 -21.40
C GLY A 177 32.86 -8.73 -22.71
N VAL A 178 31.94 -9.11 -23.60
CA VAL A 178 31.70 -8.44 -24.89
C VAL A 178 30.52 -7.49 -24.78
N VAL A 179 30.68 -6.24 -25.21
CA VAL A 179 29.61 -5.21 -25.19
C VAL A 179 28.50 -5.57 -26.17
N THR A 180 27.29 -5.79 -25.67
CA THR A 180 26.11 -6.20 -26.47
C THR A 180 25.22 -5.03 -26.88
N ALA A 181 25.02 -4.06 -25.98
CA ALA A 181 24.17 -2.90 -26.20
C ALA A 181 24.64 -1.71 -25.33
N LYS A 182 24.24 -0.48 -25.69
CA LYS A 182 24.66 0.77 -25.02
C LYS A 182 23.45 1.65 -24.70
N ALA A 183 23.38 2.19 -23.50
CA ALA A 183 22.35 3.13 -23.05
C ALA A 183 22.94 4.52 -22.76
N LYS A 184 22.07 5.51 -22.45
CA LYS A 184 22.46 6.87 -22.06
C LYS A 184 23.42 6.89 -20.86
N ASN A 185 23.22 5.98 -19.91
CA ASN A 185 23.89 5.97 -18.60
C ASN A 185 24.79 4.75 -18.35
N GLY A 186 25.05 3.91 -19.36
CA GLY A 186 25.75 2.64 -19.17
C GLY A 186 25.75 1.76 -20.42
N PHE A 187 26.17 0.51 -20.28
CA PHE A 187 26.14 -0.49 -21.36
C PHE A 187 26.07 -1.91 -20.78
N TRP A 188 25.60 -2.86 -21.59
CA TRP A 188 25.55 -4.27 -21.21
C TRP A 188 26.75 -5.03 -21.78
N ILE A 189 27.26 -5.98 -21.01
CA ILE A 189 28.27 -6.94 -21.43
C ILE A 189 27.79 -8.38 -21.22
N VAL A 190 28.33 -9.30 -22.02
CA VAL A 190 28.11 -10.74 -21.88
C VAL A 190 29.44 -11.49 -21.69
N GLY A 191 29.48 -12.43 -20.75
CA GLY A 191 30.63 -13.27 -20.44
C GLY A 191 30.56 -14.67 -21.07
N GLU A 192 31.41 -15.58 -20.62
CA GLU A 192 31.26 -17.02 -20.90
C GLU A 192 29.97 -17.56 -20.28
N LYS A 193 29.36 -18.60 -20.88
CA LYS A 193 28.10 -19.18 -20.39
C LYS A 193 28.36 -20.19 -19.27
N SER A 194 27.47 -20.22 -18.29
CA SER A 194 27.38 -21.33 -17.32
C SER A 194 26.66 -22.53 -17.94
N ASP A 195 27.03 -23.75 -17.51
CA ASP A 195 26.22 -24.96 -17.74
C ASP A 195 24.95 -24.98 -16.84
N ASP A 196 24.94 -24.18 -15.77
CA ASP A 196 23.79 -24.01 -14.88
C ASP A 196 22.84 -22.94 -15.44
N VAL A 197 21.70 -23.39 -15.95
CA VAL A 197 20.66 -22.56 -16.61
C VAL A 197 20.06 -21.46 -15.73
N ARG A 198 20.31 -21.49 -14.42
CA ARG A 198 19.90 -20.47 -13.45
C ARG A 198 20.81 -19.24 -13.46
N ILE A 199 22.07 -19.40 -13.88
CA ILE A 199 23.10 -18.38 -13.74
C ILE A 199 23.18 -17.56 -15.02
N SER A 200 22.84 -16.28 -14.92
CA SER A 200 23.00 -15.38 -16.07
C SER A 200 24.47 -15.11 -16.37
N ASN A 201 24.81 -14.93 -17.66
CA ASN A 201 26.11 -14.43 -18.11
C ASN A 201 26.06 -13.00 -18.67
N GLY A 202 24.93 -12.31 -18.53
CA GLY A 202 24.79 -10.88 -18.81
C GLY A 202 25.09 -10.02 -17.57
N LEU A 203 25.51 -8.77 -17.78
CA LEU A 203 25.69 -7.78 -16.70
C LEU A 203 25.52 -6.36 -17.25
N TYR A 204 24.85 -5.49 -16.50
CA TYR A 204 24.81 -4.06 -16.79
C TYR A 204 25.94 -3.30 -16.09
N ILE A 205 26.61 -2.43 -16.83
CA ILE A 205 27.68 -1.55 -16.36
C ILE A 205 27.11 -0.12 -16.26
N TYR A 206 26.75 0.31 -15.06
CA TYR A 206 26.16 1.63 -14.80
C TYR A 206 27.24 2.67 -14.51
N ALA A 207 27.17 3.81 -15.19
CA ALA A 207 28.20 4.85 -15.16
C ALA A 207 27.62 6.23 -14.82
N ASN A 208 27.76 6.65 -13.55
CA ASN A 208 27.43 8.02 -13.09
C ASN A 208 28.15 9.14 -13.88
N LYS A 209 29.24 8.83 -14.59
CA LYS A 209 29.97 9.71 -15.52
C LYS A 209 29.89 9.19 -16.96
N ALA A 210 28.69 8.84 -17.38
CA ALA A 210 28.42 8.02 -18.57
C ALA A 210 29.21 8.42 -19.83
N PHE A 211 29.29 9.71 -20.16
CA PHE A 211 29.83 10.16 -21.44
C PHE A 211 31.26 9.66 -21.74
N GLU A 212 32.17 9.65 -20.77
CA GLU A 212 33.55 9.18 -21.03
C GLU A 212 33.62 7.65 -21.10
N ILE A 213 32.91 6.96 -20.21
CA ILE A 213 32.98 5.50 -20.05
C ILE A 213 32.20 4.77 -21.15
N VAL A 214 31.01 5.27 -21.51
CA VAL A 214 30.17 4.73 -22.58
C VAL A 214 30.78 5.03 -23.96
N ASN A 215 31.50 6.14 -24.17
CA ASN A 215 32.16 6.43 -25.45
C ASN A 215 33.54 5.75 -25.60
N ALA A 216 34.09 5.16 -24.55
CA ALA A 216 35.34 4.39 -24.62
C ALA A 216 35.18 3.01 -25.29
N VAL A 217 33.95 2.56 -25.56
CA VAL A 217 33.63 1.20 -26.05
C VAL A 217 32.64 1.22 -27.22
N ALA A 218 32.78 0.28 -28.15
CA ALA A 218 31.82 -0.03 -29.20
C ALA A 218 31.09 -1.37 -28.94
N ILE A 219 29.97 -1.60 -29.63
CA ILE A 219 29.29 -2.91 -29.61
C ILE A 219 30.17 -3.94 -30.33
N GLY A 220 30.35 -5.11 -29.72
CA GLY A 220 31.31 -6.12 -30.17
C GLY A 220 32.73 -5.96 -29.61
N ASP A 221 33.01 -4.92 -28.83
CA ASP A 221 34.29 -4.83 -28.10
C ASP A 221 34.28 -5.81 -26.92
N SER A 222 35.32 -6.65 -26.86
CA SER A 222 35.66 -7.40 -25.65
C SER A 222 36.48 -6.48 -24.76
N ILE A 223 36.05 -6.30 -23.52
CA ILE A 223 36.63 -5.35 -22.57
C ILE A 223 37.06 -6.02 -21.27
N SER A 224 37.95 -5.36 -20.53
CA SER A 224 38.12 -5.51 -19.09
C SER A 224 37.66 -4.23 -18.39
N VAL A 225 36.86 -4.36 -17.34
CA VAL A 225 36.39 -3.24 -16.51
C VAL A 225 36.39 -3.66 -15.05
N ASN A 226 36.64 -2.71 -14.13
CA ASN A 226 36.62 -2.94 -12.69
C ASN A 226 35.63 -1.98 -12.04
N GLY A 227 34.81 -2.47 -11.11
CA GLY A 227 33.88 -1.66 -10.31
C GLY A 227 33.18 -2.51 -9.26
N THR A 228 32.18 -1.95 -8.60
CA THR A 228 31.54 -2.55 -7.43
C THR A 228 30.20 -3.16 -7.80
N VAL A 229 29.94 -4.40 -7.37
CA VAL A 229 28.63 -5.05 -7.58
C VAL A 229 27.59 -4.39 -6.68
N ALA A 230 26.44 -4.04 -7.23
CA ALA A 230 25.30 -3.46 -6.52
C ALA A 230 23.97 -4.09 -6.96
N GLU A 231 23.05 -4.21 -6.01
CA GLU A 231 21.64 -4.50 -6.31
C GLU A 231 20.89 -3.17 -6.46
N TYR A 232 20.42 -2.88 -7.67
CA TYR A 232 19.69 -1.65 -7.98
C TYR A 232 18.16 -1.83 -7.84
N ARG A 233 17.50 -0.93 -7.12
CA ARG A 233 16.03 -0.86 -7.00
C ARG A 233 15.57 0.60 -7.01
N PRO A 234 14.55 0.98 -7.80
CA PRO A 234 13.95 2.32 -7.75
C PRO A 234 13.36 2.63 -6.36
N PHE A 235 13.73 3.78 -5.79
CA PHE A 235 13.34 4.19 -4.43
C PHE A 235 11.83 4.45 -4.28
N ASP A 236 11.21 4.94 -5.36
CA ASP A 236 9.78 5.23 -5.49
C ASP A 236 8.92 3.96 -5.68
N ASN A 237 9.50 2.86 -6.15
CA ASN A 237 8.84 1.55 -6.25
C ASN A 237 9.53 0.48 -5.38
N PRO A 238 9.28 0.47 -4.06
CA PRO A 238 9.85 -0.53 -3.13
C PRO A 238 9.28 -1.95 -3.28
N ASN A 239 8.50 -2.23 -4.34
CA ASN A 239 8.02 -3.56 -4.69
C ASN A 239 8.60 -4.06 -6.04
N SER A 240 9.44 -3.26 -6.70
CA SER A 240 10.30 -3.72 -7.79
C SER A 240 11.29 -4.76 -7.29
N LEU A 241 11.56 -5.81 -8.05
CA LEU A 241 12.76 -6.64 -7.83
C LEU A 241 14.04 -5.80 -7.97
N PHE A 242 15.13 -6.29 -7.37
CA PHE A 242 16.48 -5.80 -7.65
C PHE A 242 16.92 -6.08 -9.11
N LEU A 243 17.98 -5.41 -9.53
CA LEU A 243 18.75 -5.64 -10.76
C LEU A 243 20.23 -5.69 -10.38
N THR A 244 20.95 -6.75 -10.75
CA THR A 244 22.39 -6.88 -10.49
C THR A 244 23.18 -6.04 -11.50
N GLU A 245 23.87 -5.00 -11.02
CA GLU A 245 24.69 -4.12 -11.85
C GLU A 245 26.09 -3.87 -11.25
N LEU A 246 27.01 -3.38 -12.10
CA LEU A 246 28.34 -2.95 -11.68
C LEU A 246 28.41 -1.41 -11.73
N VAL A 247 28.61 -0.80 -10.56
CA VAL A 247 28.63 0.65 -10.34
C VAL A 247 30.05 1.18 -10.09
N ASP A 248 30.18 2.51 -10.23
CA ASP A 248 31.44 3.26 -10.21
C ASP A 248 32.59 2.61 -11.02
N PRO A 249 32.35 2.23 -12.29
CA PRO A 249 33.34 1.55 -13.11
C PRO A 249 34.57 2.42 -13.42
N THR A 250 35.73 1.77 -13.49
CA THR A 250 36.94 2.32 -14.11
C THR A 250 36.73 2.55 -15.61
N LEU A 251 37.56 3.39 -16.23
CA LEU A 251 37.63 3.47 -17.69
C LEU A 251 37.91 2.06 -18.28
N PRO A 252 37.08 1.53 -19.20
CA PRO A 252 37.28 0.20 -19.75
C PRO A 252 38.57 0.07 -20.57
N VAL A 253 39.17 -1.12 -20.54
CA VAL A 253 40.29 -1.50 -21.40
C VAL A 253 39.78 -2.43 -22.49
N VAL A 254 39.76 -1.98 -23.74
CA VAL A 254 39.40 -2.81 -24.90
C VAL A 254 40.51 -3.84 -25.16
N LEU A 255 40.13 -5.11 -25.14
CA LEU A 255 41.02 -6.27 -25.34
C LEU A 255 41.02 -6.72 -26.81
N SER A 256 39.86 -6.66 -27.47
CA SER A 256 39.67 -6.92 -28.90
C SER A 256 38.35 -6.32 -29.38
N THR A 257 38.16 -6.17 -30.70
CA THR A 257 36.99 -5.53 -31.31
C THR A 257 36.31 -6.44 -32.34
N GLY A 258 35.03 -6.22 -32.59
CA GLY A 258 34.26 -6.98 -33.61
C GLY A 258 33.91 -8.43 -33.22
N ASN A 259 33.86 -8.73 -31.92
CA ASN A 259 33.49 -10.05 -31.41
C ASN A 259 31.97 -10.28 -31.56
N PRO A 260 31.54 -11.36 -32.23
CA PRO A 260 30.11 -11.66 -32.40
C PRO A 260 29.52 -12.27 -31.13
N VAL A 261 28.30 -11.85 -30.78
CA VAL A 261 27.48 -12.46 -29.73
C VAL A 261 26.28 -13.15 -30.37
N THR A 262 26.02 -14.40 -29.99
CA THR A 262 24.81 -15.13 -30.43
C THR A 262 23.74 -15.02 -29.34
N PRO A 263 22.57 -14.41 -29.63
CA PRO A 263 21.49 -14.29 -28.65
C PRO A 263 20.87 -15.66 -28.31
N VAL A 264 20.25 -15.75 -27.13
CA VAL A 264 19.41 -16.90 -26.75
C VAL A 264 18.06 -16.77 -27.47
N VAL A 265 17.70 -17.71 -28.33
CA VAL A 265 16.41 -17.69 -29.03
C VAL A 265 15.34 -18.33 -28.15
N LEU A 266 14.39 -17.51 -27.71
CA LEU A 266 13.30 -17.94 -26.84
C LEU A 266 12.31 -18.82 -27.62
N GLY A 267 11.75 -19.85 -26.98
CA GLY A 267 10.97 -20.90 -27.62
C GLY A 267 11.80 -22.01 -28.28
N ARG A 268 13.14 -21.86 -28.37
CA ARG A 268 14.04 -22.85 -29.00
C ARG A 268 15.20 -23.26 -28.09
N ASP A 269 15.92 -22.28 -27.54
CA ASP A 269 17.11 -22.50 -26.71
C ASP A 269 16.76 -22.47 -25.21
N ARG A 270 15.75 -21.68 -24.85
CA ARG A 270 15.10 -21.57 -23.54
C ARG A 270 13.62 -21.24 -23.79
N SER A 271 12.71 -21.77 -22.98
CA SER A 271 11.27 -21.43 -23.05
C SER A 271 10.77 -21.10 -21.64
N PRO A 272 9.98 -20.02 -21.46
CA PRO A 272 9.38 -19.72 -20.17
C PRO A 272 8.32 -20.77 -19.75
N PRO A 273 8.09 -20.96 -18.44
CA PRO A 273 6.97 -21.76 -17.94
C PRO A 273 5.64 -21.01 -18.09
N THR A 274 4.53 -21.75 -18.12
CA THR A 274 3.17 -21.28 -18.53
C THR A 274 2.11 -21.52 -17.44
N GLN A 275 2.42 -21.24 -16.16
CA GLN A 275 1.47 -21.47 -15.06
C GLN A 275 1.76 -20.64 -13.81
N TYR A 276 2.96 -20.78 -13.23
CA TYR A 276 3.31 -20.16 -11.95
C TYR A 276 4.24 -18.95 -12.13
N LEU A 277 3.98 -17.85 -11.41
CA LEU A 277 4.84 -16.67 -11.43
C LEU A 277 6.00 -16.78 -10.42
N SER A 278 5.74 -17.25 -9.19
CA SER A 278 6.73 -17.41 -8.12
C SER A 278 6.44 -18.61 -7.22
N ALA A 279 7.49 -19.18 -6.61
CA ALA A 279 7.38 -20.20 -5.55
C ALA A 279 6.63 -19.73 -4.29
N LEU A 280 6.45 -18.42 -4.12
CA LEU A 280 5.76 -17.79 -2.98
C LEU A 280 4.26 -17.55 -3.23
N ASP A 281 3.75 -17.85 -4.44
CA ASP A 281 2.34 -17.71 -4.81
C ASP A 281 1.52 -18.91 -4.30
N VAL A 282 1.42 -19.03 -2.97
CA VAL A 282 0.88 -20.23 -2.29
C VAL A 282 -0.61 -20.13 -1.94
N GLY A 283 -1.32 -21.24 -2.11
CA GLY A 283 -2.75 -21.38 -1.81
C GLY A 283 -3.58 -21.62 -3.07
N GLU A 284 -4.87 -21.89 -2.91
CA GLU A 284 -5.76 -22.23 -4.03
C GLU A 284 -5.82 -21.10 -5.07
N ASP A 285 -5.84 -19.83 -4.63
CA ASP A 285 -5.88 -18.67 -5.54
C ASP A 285 -4.48 -18.21 -6.02
N GLY A 286 -3.41 -18.92 -5.68
CA GLY A 286 -2.06 -18.70 -6.21
C GLY A 286 -1.57 -17.25 -6.11
N PHE A 287 -1.26 -16.63 -7.26
CA PHE A 287 -0.81 -15.24 -7.31
C PHE A 287 -1.93 -14.20 -7.04
N LEU A 288 -3.18 -14.65 -6.91
CA LEU A 288 -4.33 -13.84 -6.49
C LEU A 288 -4.70 -14.09 -5.02
N ALA A 289 -3.99 -14.99 -4.31
CA ALA A 289 -4.31 -15.37 -2.95
C ALA A 289 -4.28 -14.20 -1.96
N VAL A 290 -5.20 -14.26 -0.99
CA VAL A 290 -5.36 -13.23 0.04
C VAL A 290 -5.00 -13.77 1.43
N PRO A 291 -4.38 -12.95 2.30
CA PRO A 291 -3.98 -11.57 2.04
C PRO A 291 -2.69 -11.52 1.20
N ASN A 292 -2.63 -10.60 0.25
CA ASN A 292 -1.47 -10.41 -0.62
C ASN A 292 -0.34 -9.65 0.09
N ASN A 293 0.77 -9.38 -0.61
CA ASN A 293 1.94 -8.64 -0.10
C ASN A 293 2.46 -9.24 1.22
N SER A 294 2.43 -10.57 1.30
CA SER A 294 2.57 -11.34 2.55
C SER A 294 3.97 -11.88 2.80
N SER A 295 4.81 -11.81 1.77
CA SER A 295 6.17 -12.30 1.68
C SER A 295 6.91 -11.53 0.58
N ARG A 296 8.24 -11.66 0.54
CA ARG A 296 9.10 -11.07 -0.49
C ARG A 296 10.02 -12.13 -1.08
N ILE A 297 10.19 -12.10 -2.39
CA ILE A 297 11.12 -12.96 -3.14
C ILE A 297 12.54 -12.79 -2.58
N GLU A 298 12.96 -11.54 -2.45
CA GLU A 298 14.31 -11.17 -2.02
C GLU A 298 14.60 -11.52 -0.55
N GLU A 299 13.60 -11.46 0.34
CA GLU A 299 13.78 -11.82 1.75
C GLU A 299 14.08 -13.32 1.94
N GLY A 300 13.56 -14.16 1.04
CA GLY A 300 13.87 -15.59 1.01
C GLY A 300 15.21 -15.90 0.35
N ASN A 301 15.65 -15.05 -0.60
CA ASN A 301 16.81 -15.25 -1.49
C ASN A 301 16.98 -16.71 -1.96
N ALA A 302 15.88 -17.30 -2.44
CA ALA A 302 15.85 -18.70 -2.83
C ALA A 302 16.69 -18.94 -4.10
N ALA A 303 17.15 -20.18 -4.28
CA ALA A 303 17.80 -20.58 -5.52
C ALA A 303 16.75 -20.70 -6.64
N LEU A 304 17.03 -20.12 -7.81
CA LEU A 304 16.09 -19.99 -8.92
C LEU A 304 15.62 -21.34 -9.45
N GLN A 305 14.35 -21.43 -9.86
CA GLN A 305 13.75 -22.58 -10.53
C GLN A 305 13.09 -22.13 -11.86
N PRO A 306 13.89 -21.73 -12.86
CA PRO A 306 13.42 -21.13 -14.10
C PRO A 306 12.54 -22.06 -14.96
N ASP A 307 12.63 -23.38 -14.77
CA ASP A 307 11.79 -24.36 -15.47
C ASP A 307 10.36 -24.47 -14.85
N LYS A 308 10.03 -23.66 -13.84
CA LYS A 308 8.75 -23.71 -13.11
C LYS A 308 8.08 -22.35 -12.91
N TYR A 309 8.88 -21.31 -12.61
CA TYR A 309 8.37 -20.01 -12.22
C TYR A 309 8.81 -18.92 -13.22
N GLY A 310 7.85 -18.12 -13.68
CA GLY A 310 8.10 -17.09 -14.69
C GLY A 310 9.11 -16.04 -14.25
N LEU A 311 9.03 -15.57 -13.00
CA LEU A 311 9.97 -14.56 -12.50
C LEU A 311 11.39 -15.15 -12.43
N ASP A 312 11.56 -16.36 -11.87
CA ASP A 312 12.84 -17.09 -11.87
C ASP A 312 13.39 -17.32 -13.30
N PHE A 313 12.53 -17.52 -14.30
CA PHE A 313 12.93 -17.66 -15.70
C PHE A 313 13.54 -16.38 -16.26
N TRP A 314 12.83 -15.25 -16.12
CA TRP A 314 13.29 -13.96 -16.64
C TRP A 314 14.54 -13.46 -15.89
N GLU A 315 14.64 -13.73 -14.58
CA GLU A 315 15.84 -13.49 -13.77
C GLU A 315 17.07 -14.26 -14.28
N SER A 316 16.91 -15.55 -14.60
CA SER A 316 18.02 -16.38 -15.13
C SER A 316 18.56 -15.92 -16.50
N LEU A 317 17.96 -14.90 -17.10
CA LEU A 317 18.35 -14.26 -18.37
C LEU A 317 18.79 -12.79 -18.20
N GLU A 318 18.86 -12.25 -16.98
CA GLU A 318 19.11 -10.83 -16.72
C GLU A 318 20.39 -10.32 -17.39
N GLY A 319 20.30 -9.18 -18.10
CA GLY A 319 21.39 -8.60 -18.88
C GLY A 319 21.77 -9.35 -20.16
N GLN A 320 21.19 -10.52 -20.46
CA GLN A 320 21.53 -11.28 -21.68
C GLN A 320 20.84 -10.71 -22.92
N LEU A 321 21.49 -10.92 -24.07
CA LEU A 321 20.90 -10.69 -25.37
C LEU A 321 20.03 -11.90 -25.76
N VAL A 322 18.74 -11.66 -25.99
CA VAL A 322 17.74 -12.66 -26.36
C VAL A 322 17.08 -12.32 -27.69
N THR A 323 16.50 -13.32 -28.36
CA THR A 323 15.63 -13.13 -29.52
C THR A 323 14.25 -13.73 -29.24
N ILE A 324 13.21 -12.91 -29.36
CA ILE A 324 11.80 -13.34 -29.37
C ILE A 324 11.40 -13.58 -30.83
N PRO A 325 11.14 -14.83 -31.27
CA PRO A 325 10.62 -15.10 -32.59
C PRO A 325 9.14 -14.67 -32.71
N LYS A 326 8.81 -14.00 -33.83
CA LYS A 326 7.46 -13.57 -34.26
C LYS A 326 6.48 -13.16 -33.15
N PRO A 327 6.78 -12.14 -32.32
CA PRO A 327 5.93 -11.79 -31.19
C PRO A 327 4.52 -11.37 -31.59
N VAL A 328 3.54 -11.76 -30.76
CA VAL A 328 2.14 -11.33 -30.82
C VAL A 328 1.88 -10.36 -29.67
N ALA A 329 1.33 -9.18 -29.96
CA ALA A 329 1.04 -8.16 -28.97
C ALA A 329 -0.22 -8.48 -28.15
N LEU A 330 -0.09 -8.43 -26.83
CA LEU A 330 -1.14 -8.71 -25.85
C LEU A 330 -2.00 -7.49 -25.50
N GLY A 331 -1.82 -6.36 -26.20
CA GLY A 331 -2.56 -5.14 -25.92
C GLY A 331 -1.99 -3.88 -26.57
N PHE A 332 -2.18 -2.75 -25.89
CA PHE A 332 -1.82 -1.41 -26.36
C PHE A 332 -0.46 -0.94 -25.81
N GLN A 333 0.12 0.08 -26.44
CA GLN A 333 1.34 0.72 -25.96
C GLN A 333 1.04 1.66 -24.78
N LEU A 334 1.78 1.46 -23.68
CA LEU A 334 1.81 2.31 -22.49
C LEU A 334 3.26 2.67 -22.16
N ASP A 335 3.53 3.95 -21.99
CA ASP A 335 4.86 4.54 -21.70
C ASP A 335 5.95 4.26 -22.75
N GLY A 336 5.53 3.79 -23.94
CA GLY A 336 6.41 3.38 -25.05
C GLY A 336 6.64 1.87 -25.14
N GLY A 337 6.34 1.12 -24.07
CA GLY A 337 6.38 -0.34 -24.04
C GLY A 337 5.02 -1.00 -24.20
N PHE A 338 4.99 -2.32 -24.36
CA PHE A 338 3.77 -3.15 -24.46
C PHE A 338 4.09 -4.63 -24.24
N TRP A 339 3.09 -5.44 -23.91
CA TRP A 339 3.27 -6.87 -23.64
C TRP A 339 3.19 -7.74 -24.90
N VAL A 340 3.99 -8.80 -24.96
CA VAL A 340 3.99 -9.81 -26.03
C VAL A 340 4.11 -11.24 -25.50
N HIS A 341 3.61 -12.20 -26.28
CA HIS A 341 4.09 -13.59 -26.26
C HIS A 341 4.87 -13.87 -27.56
N GLY A 342 5.79 -14.85 -27.60
CA GLY A 342 6.52 -15.25 -28.81
C GLY A 342 6.07 -16.58 -29.42
N ASP A 343 6.80 -17.09 -30.40
CA ASP A 343 6.59 -18.41 -31.04
C ASP A 343 6.98 -19.58 -30.09
N TRP A 344 6.29 -19.69 -28.96
CA TRP A 344 6.45 -20.72 -27.92
C TRP A 344 5.07 -21.22 -27.40
N GLU A 345 5.09 -22.23 -26.51
CA GLU A 345 3.88 -22.75 -25.84
C GLU A 345 3.32 -21.72 -24.85
N VAL A 346 2.01 -21.47 -24.90
CA VAL A 346 1.33 -20.45 -24.08
C VAL A 346 -0.02 -20.99 -23.60
N THR A 347 -0.45 -20.56 -22.42
CA THR A 347 -1.78 -20.85 -21.85
C THR A 347 -2.74 -19.68 -22.11
N GLY A 348 -4.00 -19.79 -21.66
CA GLY A 348 -5.00 -18.71 -21.76
C GLY A 348 -5.41 -18.24 -23.17
N LYS A 349 -4.85 -18.80 -24.24
CA LYS A 349 -4.85 -18.15 -25.57
C LYS A 349 -6.24 -18.03 -26.20
N ASN A 350 -6.67 -16.79 -26.39
CA ASN A 350 -7.96 -16.44 -27.01
C ASN A 350 -7.89 -16.31 -28.55
N GLU A 351 -9.04 -16.33 -29.22
CA GLU A 351 -9.15 -16.22 -30.69
C GLU A 351 -8.52 -14.93 -31.24
N ARG A 352 -8.45 -13.88 -30.42
CA ARG A 352 -7.81 -12.61 -30.77
C ARG A 352 -6.28 -12.66 -30.72
N GLY A 353 -5.68 -13.70 -30.12
CA GLY A 353 -4.24 -13.84 -29.92
C GLY A 353 -3.71 -13.13 -28.66
N GLY A 354 -4.59 -12.76 -27.74
CA GLY A 354 -4.22 -12.44 -26.36
C GLY A 354 -4.10 -13.70 -25.50
N LEU A 355 -3.60 -13.52 -24.28
CA LEU A 355 -3.67 -14.53 -23.22
C LEU A 355 -4.74 -14.06 -22.22
N THR A 356 -5.77 -14.86 -22.01
CA THR A 356 -6.87 -14.59 -21.07
C THR A 356 -6.56 -15.20 -19.71
N LEU A 357 -6.76 -14.41 -18.66
CA LEU A 357 -6.61 -14.87 -17.28
C LEU A 357 -7.63 -15.98 -16.97
N ASN A 358 -7.15 -17.17 -16.62
CA ASN A 358 -8.01 -18.32 -16.29
C ASN A 358 -7.35 -19.21 -15.21
N PHE A 359 -7.99 -20.31 -14.82
CA PHE A 359 -7.35 -21.36 -14.01
C PHE A 359 -6.47 -22.26 -14.88
N GLY A 360 -5.28 -22.61 -14.38
CA GLY A 360 -4.41 -23.62 -14.97
C GLY A 360 -4.92 -25.05 -14.75
N PRO A 361 -4.24 -26.08 -15.31
CA PRO A 361 -4.67 -27.48 -15.25
C PRO A 361 -4.76 -28.09 -13.83
N ASP A 362 -4.23 -27.42 -12.82
CA ASP A 362 -4.32 -27.78 -11.39
C ASP A 362 -5.45 -27.07 -10.63
N GLY A 363 -6.17 -26.13 -11.27
CA GLY A 363 -7.21 -25.32 -10.64
C GLY A 363 -6.70 -24.09 -9.88
N ILE A 364 -5.43 -23.70 -10.05
CA ILE A 364 -4.85 -22.46 -9.52
C ILE A 364 -4.91 -21.37 -10.62
N PRO A 365 -5.20 -20.09 -10.30
CA PRO A 365 -5.15 -18.99 -11.27
C PRO A 365 -3.79 -18.87 -11.97
N ASP A 366 -3.80 -18.92 -13.29
CA ASP A 366 -2.64 -18.76 -14.14
C ASP A 366 -2.36 -17.26 -14.37
N GLY A 367 -1.14 -16.83 -14.10
CA GLY A 367 -0.72 -15.43 -14.25
C GLY A 367 -0.20 -15.07 -15.65
N ASN A 368 -0.25 -15.99 -16.61
CA ASN A 368 0.42 -15.90 -17.92
C ASN A 368 1.92 -15.52 -17.80
N PRO A 369 2.72 -16.26 -17.00
CA PRO A 369 4.15 -16.00 -16.75
C PRO A 369 5.06 -15.99 -17.99
N GLU A 370 4.60 -16.59 -19.08
CA GLU A 370 5.29 -16.70 -20.36
C GLU A 370 5.20 -15.45 -21.26
N ALA A 371 4.45 -14.44 -20.82
CA ALA A 371 4.43 -13.12 -21.43
C ALA A 371 5.59 -12.24 -20.95
N ILE A 372 6.08 -11.37 -21.83
CA ILE A 372 7.18 -10.43 -21.54
C ILE A 372 6.85 -9.03 -22.04
N ARG A 373 7.27 -7.98 -21.31
CA ARG A 373 7.11 -6.61 -21.77
C ARG A 373 8.24 -6.23 -22.72
N LEU A 374 7.90 -5.56 -23.81
CA LEU A 374 8.88 -4.88 -24.66
C LEU A 374 9.11 -3.48 -24.13
N GLY A 375 10.37 -3.15 -23.86
CA GLY A 375 10.78 -1.78 -23.54
C GLY A 375 10.84 -0.90 -24.79
N ARG A 376 11.30 0.35 -24.61
CA ARG A 376 11.62 1.23 -25.75
C ARG A 376 12.85 0.69 -26.49
N PRO A 377 12.94 0.83 -27.82
CA PRO A 377 14.14 0.47 -28.57
C PRO A 377 15.37 1.26 -28.09
N ILE A 378 16.53 0.62 -28.10
CA ILE A 378 17.81 1.22 -27.70
C ILE A 378 18.37 2.12 -28.80
N ALA A 379 18.15 1.79 -30.08
CA ALA A 379 18.59 2.61 -31.22
C ALA A 379 17.99 4.04 -31.19
N GLU A 380 18.87 5.03 -31.25
CA GLU A 380 18.52 6.44 -31.09
C GLU A 380 17.46 6.90 -32.13
N GLY A 381 16.45 7.63 -31.65
CA GLY A 381 15.37 8.17 -32.48
C GLY A 381 14.31 7.15 -32.93
N GLN A 382 14.57 5.84 -32.78
CA GLN A 382 13.58 4.81 -33.12
C GLN A 382 12.45 4.73 -32.09
N LYS A 383 11.31 4.16 -32.51
CA LYS A 383 10.12 3.97 -31.65
C LYS A 383 9.41 2.69 -32.02
N ASN A 384 8.93 1.97 -31.01
CA ASN A 384 8.04 0.83 -31.19
C ASN A 384 6.81 1.20 -32.04
N PRO A 385 6.34 0.29 -32.91
CA PRO A 385 5.10 0.48 -33.66
C PRO A 385 3.90 0.53 -32.70
N LEU A 386 2.80 1.17 -33.11
CA LEU A 386 1.56 1.19 -32.32
C LEU A 386 0.88 -0.19 -32.36
N PRO A 387 0.79 -0.92 -31.23
CA PRO A 387 0.20 -2.25 -31.17
C PRO A 387 -1.28 -2.19 -30.76
N ALA A 388 -1.93 -3.33 -30.93
CA ALA A 388 -3.25 -3.66 -30.39
C ALA A 388 -3.26 -5.17 -30.15
N LEU A 389 -4.30 -5.69 -29.48
CA LEU A 389 -4.45 -7.12 -29.21
C LEU A 389 -4.36 -7.95 -30.52
N GLY A 390 -3.46 -8.92 -30.56
CA GLY A 390 -3.24 -9.84 -31.69
C GLY A 390 -2.35 -9.33 -32.83
N VAL A 391 -1.73 -8.15 -32.72
CA VAL A 391 -0.80 -7.63 -33.75
C VAL A 391 0.48 -8.46 -33.77
N GLN A 392 0.85 -9.01 -34.93
CA GLN A 392 2.06 -9.81 -35.12
C GLN A 392 3.23 -8.94 -35.59
N LEU A 393 4.43 -9.24 -35.09
CA LEU A 393 5.65 -8.46 -35.29
C LEU A 393 6.79 -9.31 -35.89
N THR A 394 7.78 -8.65 -36.46
CA THR A 394 9.08 -9.26 -36.80
C THR A 394 9.80 -9.76 -35.54
N ASP A 395 10.68 -10.74 -35.70
CA ASP A 395 11.57 -11.22 -34.64
C ASP A 395 12.28 -10.04 -33.93
N ILE A 396 12.31 -10.06 -32.59
CA ILE A 396 12.88 -8.99 -31.77
C ILE A 396 14.13 -9.50 -31.10
N THR A 397 15.29 -8.91 -31.41
CA THR A 397 16.51 -9.12 -30.63
C THR A 397 16.74 -7.94 -29.71
N GLY A 398 17.01 -8.21 -28.43
CA GLY A 398 17.07 -7.21 -27.37
C GLY A 398 17.69 -7.73 -26.08
N VAL A 399 17.88 -6.85 -25.11
CA VAL A 399 18.51 -7.19 -23.81
C VAL A 399 17.46 -7.32 -22.71
N VAL A 400 17.51 -8.40 -21.92
CA VAL A 400 16.62 -8.62 -20.76
C VAL A 400 17.04 -7.71 -19.59
N THR A 401 16.08 -7.06 -18.94
CA THR A 401 16.31 -6.20 -17.77
C THR A 401 15.04 -6.09 -16.93
N TYR A 402 15.15 -5.74 -15.66
CA TYR A 402 14.02 -5.41 -14.80
C TYR A 402 13.86 -3.89 -14.64
N THR A 403 12.67 -3.35 -14.87
CA THR A 403 12.38 -1.92 -14.67
C THR A 403 10.87 -1.66 -14.51
N ASN A 404 10.50 -0.56 -13.86
CA ASN A 404 9.10 -0.14 -13.65
C ASN A 404 8.15 -1.25 -13.14
N GLY A 405 8.65 -2.17 -12.31
CA GLY A 405 7.86 -3.26 -11.73
C GLY A 405 7.74 -4.54 -12.57
N PHE A 406 8.43 -4.65 -13.71
CA PHE A 406 8.33 -5.81 -14.62
C PHE A 406 9.66 -6.14 -15.32
N TYR A 407 9.83 -7.41 -15.70
CA TYR A 407 10.85 -7.76 -16.69
C TYR A 407 10.49 -7.20 -18.06
N HIS A 408 11.51 -6.77 -18.78
CA HIS A 408 11.44 -6.29 -20.14
C HIS A 408 12.52 -6.96 -20.98
N VAL A 409 12.29 -7.10 -22.29
CA VAL A 409 13.41 -7.04 -23.25
C VAL A 409 13.41 -5.67 -23.92
N LEU A 410 14.56 -5.00 -23.91
CA LEU A 410 14.80 -3.74 -24.60
C LEU A 410 15.23 -4.05 -26.04
N PRO A 411 14.41 -3.80 -27.08
CA PRO A 411 14.79 -4.10 -28.46
C PRO A 411 16.06 -3.33 -28.85
N LEU A 412 16.99 -3.95 -29.58
CA LEU A 412 18.11 -3.20 -30.16
C LEU A 412 17.59 -2.17 -31.18
N GLU A 413 16.66 -2.61 -32.04
CA GLU A 413 15.95 -1.81 -33.04
C GLU A 413 14.44 -2.03 -32.91
N ALA A 414 13.64 -1.11 -33.45
CA ALA A 414 12.18 -1.20 -33.40
C ALA A 414 11.63 -2.32 -34.31
N PRO A 415 10.70 -3.16 -33.84
CA PRO A 415 10.08 -4.18 -34.69
C PRO A 415 9.18 -3.58 -35.76
N GLU A 416 9.07 -4.27 -36.91
CA GLU A 416 8.04 -4.00 -37.91
C GLU A 416 6.76 -4.84 -37.63
N VAL A 417 5.63 -4.40 -38.19
CA VAL A 417 4.34 -5.10 -38.06
C VAL A 417 4.14 -6.01 -39.26
N LEU A 418 4.04 -7.33 -39.02
CA LEU A 418 3.74 -8.33 -40.04
C LEU A 418 2.25 -8.36 -40.38
N SER A 419 1.38 -8.34 -39.38
CA SER A 419 -0.09 -8.37 -39.58
C SER A 419 -0.86 -7.75 -38.44
N ARG A 420 -2.10 -7.35 -38.70
CA ARG A 420 -3.08 -6.87 -37.71
C ARG A 420 -4.38 -7.66 -37.85
N PRO A 421 -5.05 -8.05 -36.74
CA PRO A 421 -6.38 -8.65 -36.80
C PRO A 421 -7.43 -7.70 -37.39
N ASP A 422 -8.57 -8.25 -37.83
CA ASP A 422 -9.69 -7.46 -38.32
C ASP A 422 -10.29 -6.61 -37.17
N PRO A 423 -10.37 -5.27 -37.29
CA PRO A 423 -10.98 -4.41 -36.26
C PRO A 423 -12.51 -4.50 -36.19
N THR A 424 -13.14 -5.31 -37.04
CA THR A 424 -14.58 -5.60 -37.00
C THR A 424 -14.94 -6.38 -35.74
N VAL A 425 -15.90 -5.87 -34.97
CA VAL A 425 -16.49 -6.54 -33.80
C VAL A 425 -17.90 -6.99 -34.18
N PRO A 426 -18.31 -8.25 -33.92
CA PRO A 426 -19.68 -8.68 -34.14
C PRO A 426 -20.63 -7.98 -33.15
N PRO A 427 -21.86 -7.63 -33.57
CA PRO A 427 -22.92 -7.27 -32.64
C PRO A 427 -23.50 -8.52 -31.99
N THR A 428 -24.20 -8.38 -30.85
CA THR A 428 -24.80 -9.52 -30.14
C THR A 428 -25.77 -10.31 -31.02
N THR A 429 -25.81 -11.64 -30.83
CA THR A 429 -26.84 -12.51 -31.41
C THR A 429 -28.13 -12.52 -30.58
N LEU A 430 -28.07 -12.05 -29.33
CA LEU A 430 -29.20 -11.93 -28.40
C LEU A 430 -30.11 -10.74 -28.78
N THR A 431 -30.96 -10.93 -29.79
CA THR A 431 -31.91 -9.92 -30.25
C THR A 431 -33.18 -9.85 -29.41
N ASN A 432 -33.77 -8.66 -29.29
CA ASN A 432 -35.12 -8.41 -28.76
C ASN A 432 -36.25 -8.88 -29.72
N GLU A 433 -36.09 -10.01 -30.40
CA GLU A 433 -37.16 -10.58 -31.21
C GLU A 433 -38.23 -11.17 -30.28
N HIS A 434 -39.25 -10.35 -29.98
CA HIS A 434 -40.43 -10.72 -29.20
C HIS A 434 -41.25 -11.80 -29.94
N GLY A 435 -40.80 -13.06 -29.84
CA GLY A 435 -41.37 -14.26 -30.44
C GLY A 435 -42.74 -14.63 -29.88
N SER A 436 -43.74 -13.83 -30.24
CA SER A 436 -45.03 -13.66 -29.55
C SER A 436 -44.96 -12.86 -28.25
N LEU A 437 -46.07 -12.21 -27.94
CA LEU A 437 -46.37 -11.62 -26.63
C LEU A 437 -46.68 -12.69 -25.57
N ASP A 438 -46.82 -13.94 -25.99
CA ASP A 438 -47.05 -15.11 -25.12
C ASP A 438 -45.75 -15.65 -24.49
N ASP A 439 -44.56 -15.32 -25.03
CA ASP A 439 -43.28 -15.67 -24.40
C ASP A 439 -42.98 -14.74 -23.21
N ALA A 440 -43.76 -14.91 -22.16
CA ALA A 440 -43.76 -14.15 -20.91
C ALA A 440 -42.47 -14.27 -20.08
N CYS A 441 -41.47 -14.99 -20.61
CA CYS A 441 -40.28 -15.47 -19.91
C CYS A 441 -38.96 -14.97 -20.52
N THR A 442 -38.95 -13.88 -21.30
CA THR A 442 -37.71 -13.38 -21.91
C THR A 442 -37.52 -11.88 -21.67
N ILE A 443 -36.42 -11.51 -21.00
CA ILE A 443 -35.87 -10.14 -20.95
C ILE A 443 -34.42 -10.14 -21.47
N THR A 444 -34.01 -9.08 -22.15
CA THR A 444 -32.60 -8.80 -22.40
C THR A 444 -32.06 -7.77 -21.40
N PHE A 445 -30.81 -7.93 -21.00
CA PHE A 445 -30.08 -6.93 -20.22
C PHE A 445 -28.69 -6.69 -20.82
N GLY A 446 -28.11 -5.53 -20.56
CA GLY A 446 -26.69 -5.28 -20.86
C GLY A 446 -26.00 -4.63 -19.68
N ASP A 447 -24.71 -4.87 -19.57
CA ASP A 447 -23.84 -4.28 -18.55
C ASP A 447 -22.73 -3.47 -19.21
N TYR A 448 -22.43 -2.27 -18.69
CA TYR A 448 -21.60 -1.30 -19.41
C TYR A 448 -21.04 -0.18 -18.53
N ASN A 449 -19.74 -0.26 -18.21
CA ASN A 449 -18.99 0.89 -17.73
C ASN A 449 -18.79 1.91 -18.87
N VAL A 450 -19.37 3.11 -18.71
CA VAL A 450 -19.41 4.14 -19.78
C VAL A 450 -18.33 5.23 -19.66
N GLU A 451 -17.29 5.00 -18.86
CA GLU A 451 -16.13 5.87 -18.62
C GLU A 451 -16.50 7.33 -18.30
N ASN A 452 -16.62 7.65 -17.00
CA ASN A 452 -16.83 8.99 -16.45
C ASN A 452 -17.79 9.86 -17.30
N LEU A 453 -18.99 9.35 -17.54
CA LEU A 453 -19.92 9.93 -18.51
C LEU A 453 -20.56 11.20 -17.93
N THR A 454 -20.31 12.34 -18.57
CA THR A 454 -20.86 13.67 -18.24
C THR A 454 -21.85 14.14 -19.32
N PRO A 455 -22.62 15.24 -19.09
CA PRO A 455 -23.46 15.85 -20.12
C PRO A 455 -22.70 16.32 -21.36
N THR A 456 -21.38 16.50 -21.25
CA THR A 456 -20.49 17.04 -22.27
C THR A 456 -19.47 16.05 -22.83
N SER A 457 -19.32 14.85 -22.25
CA SER A 457 -18.33 13.86 -22.68
C SER A 457 -18.45 13.52 -24.17
N GLY A 458 -17.33 13.54 -24.89
CA GLY A 458 -17.29 13.39 -26.36
C GLY A 458 -17.68 11.99 -26.83
N HIS A 459 -17.40 10.96 -26.05
CA HIS A 459 -17.69 9.57 -26.39
C HIS A 459 -19.16 9.17 -26.22
N ARG A 460 -20.04 10.03 -25.68
CA ARG A 460 -21.47 9.70 -25.45
C ARG A 460 -22.20 9.23 -26.71
N ALA A 461 -21.85 9.76 -27.89
CA ALA A 461 -22.40 9.30 -29.16
C ALA A 461 -21.89 7.90 -29.57
N LYS A 462 -20.66 7.53 -29.19
CA LYS A 462 -20.10 6.18 -29.35
C LYS A 462 -20.73 5.20 -28.35
N VAL A 463 -20.95 5.61 -27.10
CA VAL A 463 -21.72 4.84 -26.10
C VAL A 463 -23.13 4.50 -26.60
N ALA A 464 -23.87 5.50 -27.08
CA ALA A 464 -25.20 5.29 -27.67
C ALA A 464 -25.15 4.38 -28.92
N LYS A 465 -24.13 4.52 -29.77
CA LYS A 465 -23.91 3.63 -30.92
C LYS A 465 -23.65 2.19 -30.51
N HIS A 466 -22.88 1.96 -29.45
CA HIS A 466 -22.64 0.62 -28.92
C HIS A 466 -23.95 0.00 -28.41
N ILE A 467 -24.73 0.75 -27.62
CA ILE A 467 -26.05 0.30 -27.13
C ILE A 467 -27.01 -0.07 -28.27
N VAL A 468 -27.05 0.72 -29.35
CA VAL A 468 -27.97 0.48 -30.47
C VAL A 468 -27.47 -0.60 -31.42
N ASP A 469 -26.27 -0.44 -31.99
CA ASP A 469 -25.80 -1.30 -33.08
C ASP A 469 -25.25 -2.63 -32.59
N TYR A 470 -24.57 -2.63 -31.44
CA TYR A 470 -23.83 -3.78 -30.93
C TYR A 470 -24.59 -4.52 -29.83
N LEU A 471 -25.23 -3.83 -28.88
CA LEU A 471 -26.03 -4.46 -27.81
C LEU A 471 -27.51 -4.67 -28.19
N LYS A 472 -27.94 -4.26 -29.39
CA LYS A 472 -29.32 -4.37 -29.90
C LYS A 472 -30.41 -3.81 -28.95
N THR A 473 -30.08 -2.73 -28.24
CA THR A 473 -30.98 -2.01 -27.30
C THR A 473 -31.62 -2.89 -26.22
N PRO A 474 -30.87 -3.41 -25.23
CA PRO A 474 -31.42 -4.32 -24.21
C PRO A 474 -32.57 -3.71 -23.39
N ASP A 475 -33.47 -4.53 -22.85
CA ASP A 475 -34.64 -4.06 -22.10
C ASP A 475 -34.28 -3.33 -20.80
N ILE A 476 -33.17 -3.70 -20.17
CA ILE A 476 -32.54 -2.99 -19.05
C ILE A 476 -31.02 -2.89 -19.26
N LEU A 477 -30.44 -1.74 -18.90
CA LEU A 477 -29.00 -1.50 -18.94
C LEU A 477 -28.50 -1.16 -17.54
N PHE A 478 -27.54 -1.94 -17.07
CA PHE A 478 -26.72 -1.66 -15.90
C PHE A 478 -25.60 -0.72 -16.39
N LEU A 479 -25.61 0.54 -15.94
CA LEU A 479 -24.58 1.52 -16.28
C LEU A 479 -23.73 1.88 -15.06
N GLN A 480 -22.42 1.89 -15.24
CA GLN A 480 -21.44 2.36 -14.27
C GLN A 480 -20.81 3.68 -14.75
N GLU A 481 -20.10 4.37 -13.86
CA GLU A 481 -19.44 5.66 -14.13
C GLU A 481 -20.31 6.81 -14.65
N ILE A 482 -21.56 6.90 -14.19
CA ILE A 482 -22.42 8.06 -14.45
C ILE A 482 -22.00 9.23 -13.55
N GLN A 483 -21.50 10.33 -14.14
CA GLN A 483 -21.10 11.56 -13.46
C GLN A 483 -22.18 12.64 -13.37
N ASP A 484 -21.92 13.66 -12.55
CA ASP A 484 -22.85 14.73 -12.21
C ASP A 484 -23.17 15.64 -13.41
N ASP A 485 -24.26 16.38 -13.30
CA ASP A 485 -24.69 17.36 -14.30
C ASP A 485 -23.68 18.52 -14.48
N SER A 486 -22.69 18.64 -13.59
CA SER A 486 -21.52 19.52 -13.69
C SER A 486 -20.22 18.82 -14.14
N GLY A 487 -20.15 17.48 -14.13
CA GLY A 487 -18.95 16.67 -14.36
C GLY A 487 -18.04 16.57 -13.11
N GLY A 488 -16.73 16.42 -13.32
CA GLY A 488 -15.68 16.41 -12.28
C GLY A 488 -15.46 17.74 -11.53
N LYS A 489 -16.53 18.45 -11.14
CA LYS A 489 -16.46 19.78 -10.50
C LYS A 489 -16.99 19.76 -9.07
N GLU A 490 -16.17 20.21 -8.13
CA GLU A 490 -16.62 20.51 -6.76
C GLU A 490 -17.44 21.82 -6.68
N ASP A 491 -18.59 21.86 -7.37
CA ASP A 491 -19.64 22.87 -7.21
C ASP A 491 -20.79 22.41 -6.28
N GLY A 492 -20.79 21.13 -5.89
CA GLY A 492 -21.77 20.54 -4.97
C GLY A 492 -23.05 20.04 -5.63
N VAL A 493 -23.11 20.03 -6.97
CA VAL A 493 -24.14 19.28 -7.71
C VAL A 493 -23.92 17.78 -7.51
N VAL A 494 -25.02 17.05 -7.32
CA VAL A 494 -25.04 15.57 -7.13
C VAL A 494 -26.11 14.89 -7.99
N THR A 495 -26.73 15.62 -8.91
CA THR A 495 -27.74 15.10 -9.83
C THR A 495 -27.08 14.59 -11.10
N ALA A 496 -27.65 13.55 -11.70
CA ALA A 496 -27.22 12.96 -12.98
C ALA A 496 -28.28 13.08 -14.08
N ASN A 497 -29.30 13.92 -13.88
CA ASN A 497 -30.49 13.93 -14.73
C ASN A 497 -30.21 14.49 -16.13
N LEU A 498 -29.33 15.49 -16.24
CA LEU A 498 -28.87 16.01 -17.54
C LEU A 498 -27.92 15.02 -18.21
N THR A 499 -27.04 14.36 -17.45
CA THR A 499 -26.15 13.29 -17.95
C THR A 499 -26.97 12.16 -18.60
N LEU A 500 -27.87 11.54 -17.83
CA LEU A 500 -28.69 10.41 -18.28
C LEU A 500 -29.66 10.82 -19.39
N SER A 501 -30.33 11.97 -19.27
CA SER A 501 -31.22 12.46 -20.33
C SER A 501 -30.49 12.77 -21.64
N ASN A 502 -29.22 13.17 -21.60
CA ASN A 502 -28.43 13.41 -22.80
C ASN A 502 -27.88 12.12 -23.44
N LEU A 503 -27.73 11.04 -22.67
CA LEU A 503 -27.47 9.71 -23.22
C LEU A 503 -28.74 9.15 -23.89
N VAL A 504 -29.89 9.18 -23.20
CA VAL A 504 -31.17 8.70 -23.74
C VAL A 504 -31.56 9.42 -25.04
N LYS A 505 -31.41 10.74 -25.13
CA LYS A 505 -31.65 11.49 -26.39
C LYS A 505 -30.79 11.00 -27.55
N GLU A 506 -29.55 10.60 -27.28
CA GLU A 506 -28.60 10.15 -28.30
C GLU A 506 -28.88 8.70 -28.72
N ILE A 507 -29.36 7.84 -27.80
CA ILE A 507 -29.89 6.50 -28.11
C ILE A 507 -31.15 6.62 -28.98
N VAL A 508 -32.14 7.44 -28.58
CA VAL A 508 -33.37 7.71 -29.37
C VAL A 508 -33.03 8.23 -30.77
N LYS A 509 -32.02 9.11 -30.88
CA LYS A 509 -31.54 9.67 -32.14
C LYS A 509 -30.87 8.64 -33.07
N GLN A 510 -30.33 7.54 -32.54
CA GLN A 510 -29.66 6.51 -33.33
C GLN A 510 -30.55 5.29 -33.61
N GLY A 511 -31.30 4.79 -32.62
CA GLY A 511 -32.12 3.57 -32.72
C GLY A 511 -33.62 3.75 -32.52
N GLY A 512 -34.11 4.96 -32.23
CA GLY A 512 -35.54 5.23 -31.97
C GLY A 512 -36.07 4.75 -30.61
N VAL A 513 -35.43 3.75 -29.99
CA VAL A 513 -35.82 3.20 -28.68
C VAL A 513 -35.67 4.25 -27.58
N THR A 514 -36.73 4.39 -26.77
CA THR A 514 -36.79 5.35 -25.65
C THR A 514 -36.58 4.63 -24.32
N TYR A 515 -35.66 5.13 -23.50
CA TYR A 515 -35.39 4.61 -22.16
C TYR A 515 -35.88 5.57 -21.08
N SER A 516 -36.43 5.01 -20.01
CA SER A 516 -36.50 5.67 -18.70
C SER A 516 -35.23 5.35 -17.90
N TYR A 517 -34.99 6.05 -16.79
CA TYR A 517 -33.82 5.80 -15.94
C TYR A 517 -34.13 5.83 -14.45
N ALA A 518 -33.31 5.13 -13.67
CA ALA A 518 -33.37 5.06 -12.22
C ALA A 518 -31.96 5.19 -11.63
N SER A 519 -31.79 6.09 -10.65
CA SER A 519 -30.53 6.33 -9.96
C SER A 519 -30.77 7.05 -8.63
N ILE A 520 -29.99 6.75 -7.59
CA ILE A 520 -30.00 7.52 -6.33
C ILE A 520 -28.78 8.45 -6.27
N ASN A 521 -29.04 9.75 -6.11
CA ASN A 521 -28.00 10.78 -5.98
C ASN A 521 -27.09 10.47 -4.76
N PRO A 522 -25.76 10.63 -4.88
CA PRO A 522 -24.82 10.43 -3.78
C PRO A 522 -24.84 11.59 -2.79
N VAL A 523 -24.15 11.42 -1.66
CA VAL A 523 -23.73 12.54 -0.82
C VAL A 523 -22.48 13.17 -1.44
N ASN A 524 -22.44 14.50 -1.56
CA ASN A 524 -21.32 15.19 -2.22
C ASN A 524 -19.96 14.85 -1.57
N GLY A 525 -19.00 14.41 -2.39
CA GLY A 525 -17.67 13.96 -1.97
C GLY A 525 -17.64 12.60 -1.25
N LYS A 526 -18.62 11.71 -1.52
CA LYS A 526 -18.71 10.38 -0.86
C LYS A 526 -18.84 9.16 -1.76
N ASP A 527 -19.09 9.35 -3.06
CA ASP A 527 -19.11 8.28 -4.06
C ASP A 527 -18.18 8.71 -5.21
N GLY A 528 -16.91 8.30 -5.19
CA GLY A 528 -15.84 8.89 -6.02
C GLY A 528 -15.32 8.00 -7.16
N GLY A 529 -14.28 8.49 -7.84
CA GLY A 529 -13.57 7.79 -8.93
C GLY A 529 -12.70 8.74 -9.76
N GLU A 530 -13.29 9.85 -10.21
CA GLU A 530 -12.58 11.05 -10.68
C GLU A 530 -12.48 12.05 -9.51
N PRO A 531 -11.35 12.76 -9.33
CA PRO A 531 -11.25 13.84 -8.35
C PRO A 531 -12.27 14.95 -8.60
N GLY A 532 -13.09 15.25 -7.59
CA GLY A 532 -14.03 16.37 -7.59
C GLY A 532 -15.40 16.13 -8.24
N GLY A 533 -15.60 15.01 -8.93
CA GLY A 533 -16.92 14.55 -9.38
C GLY A 533 -17.50 13.49 -8.45
N ASN A 534 -18.83 13.41 -8.35
CA ASN A 534 -19.49 12.24 -7.77
C ASN A 534 -19.92 11.27 -8.89
N ILE A 535 -19.70 9.99 -8.63
CA ILE A 535 -19.98 8.90 -9.57
C ILE A 535 -20.97 7.95 -8.93
N ARG A 536 -21.93 7.45 -9.72
CA ARG A 536 -22.83 6.37 -9.29
C ARG A 536 -23.07 5.35 -10.39
N THR A 537 -23.67 4.23 -9.99
CA THR A 537 -24.35 3.31 -10.88
C THR A 537 -25.78 3.80 -11.19
N ALA A 538 -26.32 3.41 -12.34
CA ALA A 538 -27.69 3.75 -12.77
C ALA A 538 -28.30 2.61 -13.59
N PHE A 539 -29.63 2.55 -13.64
CA PHE A 539 -30.33 1.74 -14.63
C PHE A 539 -30.90 2.64 -15.73
N LEU A 540 -30.75 2.24 -17.00
CA LEU A 540 -31.73 2.60 -18.04
C LEU A 540 -32.67 1.40 -18.21
N TYR A 541 -33.95 1.64 -18.46
CA TYR A 541 -34.93 0.57 -18.74
C TYR A 541 -35.96 1.00 -19.77
N ARG A 542 -36.46 0.05 -20.57
CA ARG A 542 -37.55 0.26 -21.53
C ARG A 542 -38.90 0.27 -20.78
N PRO A 543 -39.56 1.44 -20.59
CA PRO A 543 -40.78 1.53 -19.79
C PRO A 543 -41.98 0.79 -20.42
N GLU A 544 -41.89 0.42 -21.69
CA GLU A 544 -42.83 -0.43 -22.39
C GLU A 544 -42.57 -1.94 -22.23
N VAL A 545 -41.57 -2.36 -21.45
CA VAL A 545 -41.27 -3.77 -21.14
C VAL A 545 -41.20 -4.02 -19.64
N LEU A 546 -40.52 -3.13 -18.91
CA LEU A 546 -40.26 -3.20 -17.48
C LEU A 546 -40.75 -1.92 -16.77
N LYS A 547 -41.30 -2.08 -15.56
CA LYS A 547 -41.62 -0.98 -14.63
C LYS A 547 -41.04 -1.29 -13.25
N LEU A 548 -40.71 -0.27 -12.49
CA LEU A 548 -40.40 -0.43 -11.06
C LEU A 548 -41.66 -0.86 -10.30
N VAL A 549 -41.53 -1.85 -9.41
CA VAL A 549 -42.58 -2.19 -8.44
C VAL A 549 -42.87 -0.96 -7.58
N LYS A 550 -44.17 -0.66 -7.39
CA LYS A 550 -44.62 0.62 -6.81
C LYS A 550 -44.16 0.79 -5.37
N GLY A 551 -43.12 1.61 -5.17
CA GLY A 551 -42.59 2.01 -3.86
C GLY A 551 -42.27 3.51 -3.79
N VAL A 552 -41.45 3.87 -2.80
CA VAL A 552 -40.83 5.20 -2.65
C VAL A 552 -39.32 5.01 -2.87
N ALA A 553 -38.68 5.89 -3.65
CA ALA A 553 -37.23 5.82 -3.86
C ALA A 553 -36.46 6.23 -2.58
N GLY A 554 -35.38 5.50 -2.26
CA GLY A 554 -34.56 5.77 -1.08
C GLY A 554 -33.64 6.98 -1.26
N GLY A 555 -33.26 7.64 -0.16
CA GLY A 555 -32.26 8.69 -0.15
C GLY A 555 -30.82 8.16 -0.21
N SER A 556 -29.85 9.07 -0.33
CA SER A 556 -28.42 8.77 -0.51
C SER A 556 -27.78 7.89 0.57
N LEU A 557 -28.40 7.81 1.75
CA LEU A 557 -27.94 7.11 2.95
C LEU A 557 -29.00 6.14 3.51
N ASP A 558 -30.12 5.92 2.83
CA ASP A 558 -31.17 5.02 3.28
C ASP A 558 -30.86 3.59 2.81
N PRO A 559 -30.69 2.62 3.73
CA PRO A 559 -30.34 1.26 3.37
C PRO A 559 -31.54 0.52 2.79
N VAL A 560 -31.27 -0.43 1.90
CA VAL A 560 -32.22 -1.48 1.57
C VAL A 560 -32.49 -2.35 2.80
N GLU A 561 -33.76 -2.70 3.00
CA GLU A 561 -34.21 -3.72 3.93
C GLU A 561 -35.20 -4.62 3.19
N VAL A 562 -35.04 -5.94 3.32
CA VAL A 562 -35.93 -6.94 2.72
C VAL A 562 -37.02 -7.33 3.72
N TRP A 563 -38.25 -7.40 3.26
CA TRP A 563 -39.40 -7.85 4.03
C TRP A 563 -40.45 -8.47 3.09
N GLY A 564 -41.33 -9.33 3.59
CA GLY A 564 -42.36 -9.93 2.75
C GLY A 564 -43.08 -11.10 3.41
N GLU A 565 -44.07 -11.64 2.70
CA GLU A 565 -44.56 -12.99 2.95
C GLU A 565 -43.63 -13.99 2.24
N PRO A 566 -43.52 -15.25 2.70
CA PRO A 566 -42.71 -16.27 2.00
C PRO A 566 -43.10 -16.40 0.52
N GLY A 567 -42.10 -16.38 -0.37
CA GLY A 567 -42.29 -16.35 -1.83
C GLY A 567 -42.57 -14.96 -2.42
N HIS A 568 -42.66 -13.91 -1.60
CA HIS A 568 -43.01 -12.54 -2.03
C HIS A 568 -42.16 -11.44 -1.35
N PRO A 569 -40.82 -11.44 -1.56
CA PRO A 569 -39.92 -10.39 -1.07
C PRO A 569 -40.26 -9.00 -1.63
N LYS A 570 -40.02 -7.98 -0.81
CA LYS A 570 -40.21 -6.56 -1.10
C LYS A 570 -39.07 -5.77 -0.49
N LEU A 571 -38.77 -4.64 -1.11
CA LEU A 571 -37.81 -3.67 -0.59
C LEU A 571 -38.55 -2.60 0.23
N ASN A 572 -37.93 -2.09 1.29
CA ASN A 572 -38.44 -0.92 2.04
C ASN A 572 -38.55 0.35 1.16
N PHE A 573 -37.62 0.51 0.22
CA PHE A 573 -37.58 1.56 -0.80
C PHE A 573 -37.27 0.97 -2.18
N ASN A 574 -37.74 1.59 -3.25
CA ASN A 574 -37.47 1.15 -4.62
C ASN A 574 -37.40 2.34 -5.60
N PRO A 575 -36.27 2.58 -6.31
CA PRO A 575 -34.95 1.97 -6.10
C PRO A 575 -34.29 2.44 -4.79
N VAL A 576 -33.22 1.76 -4.38
CA VAL A 576 -32.53 1.96 -3.09
C VAL A 576 -31.06 1.56 -3.16
N ARG A 577 -30.27 1.82 -2.12
CA ARG A 577 -28.83 1.48 -2.05
C ARG A 577 -28.54 0.34 -1.07
N ILE A 578 -27.60 -0.54 -1.40
CA ILE A 578 -27.08 -1.52 -0.43
C ILE A 578 -26.18 -0.78 0.57
N ASP A 579 -26.48 -0.95 1.86
CA ASP A 579 -25.64 -0.57 3.00
C ASP A 579 -24.83 0.75 2.85
N PRO A 580 -25.47 1.88 2.48
CA PRO A 580 -24.76 3.10 2.06
C PRO A 580 -24.02 3.82 3.20
N LYS A 581 -24.02 3.26 4.41
CA LYS A 581 -23.37 3.78 5.62
C LYS A 581 -22.11 3.00 6.01
N ASN A 582 -21.92 1.77 5.51
CA ASN A 582 -20.77 0.92 5.85
C ASN A 582 -19.46 1.50 5.29
N ILE A 583 -18.41 1.39 6.11
CA ILE A 583 -17.07 1.95 5.84
C ILE A 583 -16.42 1.36 4.58
N ALA A 584 -16.80 0.16 4.17
CA ALA A 584 -16.38 -0.45 2.91
C ALA A 584 -16.78 0.41 1.69
N TRP A 585 -17.84 1.20 1.79
CA TRP A 585 -18.32 2.10 0.73
C TRP A 585 -17.81 3.56 0.88
N ASN A 586 -16.83 3.82 1.76
CA ASN A 586 -16.33 5.17 1.98
C ASN A 586 -15.52 5.68 0.77
N VAL A 587 -15.99 6.75 0.14
CA VAL A 587 -15.42 7.34 -1.10
C VAL A 587 -15.57 6.45 -2.36
N THR A 588 -16.29 5.34 -2.29
CA THR A 588 -16.59 4.46 -3.44
C THR A 588 -18.09 4.46 -3.80
N ARG A 589 -18.41 3.94 -4.99
CA ARG A 589 -19.78 3.86 -5.52
C ARG A 589 -20.60 2.90 -4.67
N LYS A 590 -21.78 3.31 -4.21
CA LYS A 590 -22.70 2.44 -3.45
C LYS A 590 -23.63 1.70 -4.43
N PRO A 591 -23.85 0.39 -4.26
CA PRO A 591 -24.70 -0.40 -5.17
C PRO A 591 -26.09 0.19 -5.30
N LEU A 592 -26.67 0.09 -6.50
CA LEU A 592 -28.04 0.47 -6.78
C LEU A 592 -28.89 -0.78 -6.94
N VAL A 593 -29.97 -0.87 -6.16
CA VAL A 593 -30.94 -1.97 -6.20
C VAL A 593 -32.27 -1.48 -6.76
N ALA A 594 -32.89 -2.32 -7.58
CA ALA A 594 -34.27 -2.12 -8.04
C ALA A 594 -35.04 -3.45 -8.06
N HIS A 595 -36.35 -3.35 -7.75
CA HIS A 595 -37.35 -4.40 -7.87
C HIS A 595 -38.29 -4.04 -9.03
N TRP A 596 -38.37 -4.91 -10.02
CA TRP A 596 -39.08 -4.70 -11.28
C TRP A 596 -40.24 -5.66 -11.43
N GLU A 597 -41.25 -5.23 -12.17
CA GLU A 597 -42.34 -6.05 -12.67
C GLU A 597 -42.36 -5.91 -14.21
N THR A 598 -42.33 -7.05 -14.89
CA THR A 598 -42.47 -7.14 -16.35
C THR A 598 -43.91 -6.92 -16.80
N LYS A 599 -44.13 -6.76 -18.11
CA LYS A 599 -45.47 -6.79 -18.71
C LYS A 599 -46.30 -8.04 -18.40
N SER A 600 -45.69 -9.19 -18.14
CA SER A 600 -46.37 -10.44 -17.78
C SER A 600 -46.71 -10.56 -16.29
N GLY A 601 -46.32 -9.57 -15.46
CA GLY A 601 -46.47 -9.62 -14.01
C GLY A 601 -45.38 -10.42 -13.31
N ALA A 602 -44.38 -10.94 -14.04
CA ALA A 602 -43.22 -11.59 -13.45
C ALA A 602 -42.26 -10.56 -12.83
N GLU A 603 -41.76 -10.83 -11.63
CA GLU A 603 -40.91 -9.93 -10.85
C GLU A 603 -39.41 -10.23 -11.02
N LEU A 604 -38.56 -9.21 -10.81
CA LEU A 604 -37.09 -9.31 -10.92
C LEU A 604 -36.41 -8.38 -9.92
N PHE A 605 -35.32 -8.84 -9.30
CA PHE A 605 -34.42 -8.02 -8.49
C PHE A 605 -33.09 -7.83 -9.23
N THR A 606 -32.64 -6.58 -9.34
CA THR A 606 -31.35 -6.25 -9.97
C THR A 606 -30.46 -5.45 -9.03
N VAL A 607 -29.18 -5.81 -8.97
CA VAL A 607 -28.15 -5.05 -8.26
C VAL A 607 -27.10 -4.59 -9.26
N ASN A 608 -26.90 -3.28 -9.39
CA ASN A 608 -25.85 -2.69 -10.21
C ASN A 608 -24.66 -2.26 -9.33
N LEU A 609 -23.52 -2.90 -9.57
CA LEU A 609 -22.27 -2.73 -8.84
C LEU A 609 -21.26 -1.85 -9.59
N HIS A 610 -20.38 -1.19 -8.81
CA HIS A 610 -19.11 -0.68 -9.31
C HIS A 610 -18.12 -0.62 -8.13
N LEU A 611 -17.33 -1.67 -7.91
CA LEU A 611 -16.54 -1.83 -6.68
C LEU A 611 -15.30 -0.92 -6.63
N SER A 612 -14.46 -1.10 -5.61
CA SER A 612 -13.23 -0.28 -5.41
C SER A 612 -12.20 -0.52 -6.53
N SER A 613 -11.81 0.55 -7.22
CA SER A 613 -10.90 0.46 -8.39
C SER A 613 -9.59 -0.27 -8.09
N LYS A 614 -9.09 -1.10 -9.03
CA LYS A 614 -7.79 -1.82 -8.92
C LYS A 614 -6.54 -0.92 -8.96
N LYS A 615 -6.67 0.41 -9.05
CA LYS A 615 -5.53 1.34 -9.15
C LYS A 615 -4.55 1.16 -7.97
N GLY A 616 -3.27 0.96 -8.29
CA GLY A 616 -2.22 0.59 -7.34
C GLY A 616 -1.99 -0.91 -7.20
N SER A 617 -2.68 -1.75 -7.98
CA SER A 617 -2.37 -3.17 -8.13
C SER A 617 -1.25 -3.41 -9.15
N SER A 618 -0.60 -4.57 -9.07
CA SER A 618 0.33 -5.14 -10.05
C SER A 618 0.05 -6.65 -10.19
N THR A 619 0.46 -7.27 -11.30
CA THR A 619 0.54 -8.74 -11.42
C THR A 619 1.93 -9.31 -11.07
N GLN A 620 2.97 -8.47 -11.04
CA GLN A 620 4.37 -8.87 -10.81
C GLN A 620 5.06 -7.99 -9.74
N GLY A 621 6.29 -8.36 -9.37
CA GLY A 621 7.10 -7.69 -8.34
C GLY A 621 7.53 -8.61 -7.18
N ASP A 622 8.40 -8.08 -6.32
CA ASP A 622 9.03 -8.75 -5.18
C ASP A 622 8.01 -9.22 -4.13
N ALA A 623 7.00 -8.40 -3.85
CA ALA A 623 5.93 -8.72 -2.91
C ALA A 623 5.04 -9.85 -3.44
N ARG A 624 4.97 -11.00 -2.75
CA ARG A 624 4.14 -12.17 -3.15
C ARG A 624 3.11 -12.59 -2.06
N PRO A 625 1.88 -12.97 -2.45
CA PRO A 625 1.24 -12.70 -3.75
C PRO A 625 1.28 -11.19 -4.08
N PRO A 626 1.29 -10.80 -5.37
CA PRO A 626 1.46 -9.42 -5.81
C PRO A 626 0.40 -8.48 -5.25
N VAL A 627 0.77 -7.20 -5.10
CA VAL A 627 -0.10 -6.17 -4.53
C VAL A 627 -1.37 -6.08 -5.37
N ASN A 628 -2.50 -6.46 -4.78
CA ASN A 628 -3.84 -6.29 -5.35
C ASN A 628 -4.60 -5.34 -4.42
N ALA A 629 -4.89 -4.12 -4.88
CA ALA A 629 -5.29 -3.00 -4.03
C ALA A 629 -6.62 -2.35 -4.47
N PRO A 630 -7.44 -1.81 -3.55
CA PRO A 630 -7.55 -2.19 -2.14
C PRO A 630 -8.42 -3.44 -2.00
N ILE A 631 -7.81 -4.63 -1.87
CA ILE A 631 -8.53 -5.92 -1.91
C ILE A 631 -9.52 -6.07 -0.76
N GLU A 632 -9.17 -5.63 0.44
CA GLU A 632 -9.98 -5.77 1.66
C GLU A 632 -11.27 -4.95 1.59
N ASN A 633 -11.24 -3.84 0.83
CA ASN A 633 -12.45 -3.08 0.53
C ASN A 633 -13.35 -3.86 -0.44
N ARG A 634 -12.80 -4.50 -1.48
CA ARG A 634 -13.60 -5.31 -2.41
C ARG A 634 -14.21 -6.54 -1.74
N THR A 635 -13.46 -7.27 -0.90
CA THR A 635 -14.02 -8.38 -0.10
C THR A 635 -15.21 -7.91 0.73
N LYS A 636 -15.07 -6.83 1.51
CA LYS A 636 -16.17 -6.29 2.35
C LYS A 636 -17.34 -5.73 1.55
N GLN A 637 -17.08 -5.24 0.34
CA GLN A 637 -18.13 -4.81 -0.59
C GLN A 637 -18.92 -6.02 -1.12
N VAL A 638 -18.25 -7.12 -1.48
CA VAL A 638 -18.92 -8.37 -1.89
C VAL A 638 -19.67 -9.01 -0.71
N GLU A 639 -19.11 -9.04 0.50
CA GLU A 639 -19.81 -9.47 1.72
C GLU A 639 -21.10 -8.67 1.96
N SER A 640 -21.04 -7.34 1.83
CA SER A 640 -22.19 -6.43 1.99
C SER A 640 -23.30 -6.70 0.96
N VAL A 641 -22.92 -6.99 -0.29
CA VAL A 641 -23.87 -7.39 -1.35
C VAL A 641 -24.45 -8.77 -1.08
N ALA A 642 -23.62 -9.76 -0.75
CA ALA A 642 -24.02 -11.13 -0.46
C ALA A 642 -24.98 -11.22 0.73
N GLY A 643 -24.82 -10.38 1.76
CA GLY A 643 -25.79 -10.23 2.85
C GLY A 643 -27.19 -9.88 2.35
N PHE A 644 -27.31 -8.84 1.53
CA PHE A 644 -28.59 -8.44 0.93
C PHE A 644 -29.19 -9.54 0.02
N ILE A 645 -28.37 -10.22 -0.78
CA ILE A 645 -28.82 -11.35 -1.61
C ILE A 645 -29.33 -12.52 -0.76
N LYS A 646 -28.67 -12.81 0.37
CA LYS A 646 -29.11 -13.82 1.33
C LYS A 646 -30.45 -13.45 1.97
N ASP A 647 -30.68 -12.17 2.28
CA ASP A 647 -31.96 -11.72 2.84
C ASP A 647 -33.11 -11.88 1.84
N LEU A 648 -32.89 -11.57 0.54
CA LEU A 648 -33.85 -11.90 -0.52
C LEU A 648 -34.15 -13.40 -0.59
N LEU A 649 -33.11 -14.23 -0.68
CA LEU A 649 -33.23 -15.70 -0.79
C LEU A 649 -33.79 -16.37 0.48
N THR A 650 -33.80 -15.66 1.62
CA THR A 650 -34.44 -16.12 2.87
C THR A 650 -35.96 -15.93 2.83
N VAL A 651 -36.46 -14.93 2.09
CA VAL A 651 -37.92 -14.72 1.89
C VAL A 651 -38.43 -15.51 0.69
N ASP A 652 -37.66 -15.57 -0.41
CA ASP A 652 -37.96 -16.41 -1.58
C ASP A 652 -36.69 -17.09 -2.14
N PRO A 653 -36.49 -18.39 -1.88
CA PRO A 653 -35.36 -19.15 -2.42
C PRO A 653 -35.31 -19.27 -3.96
N ASP A 654 -36.42 -19.00 -4.65
CA ASP A 654 -36.52 -19.00 -6.11
C ASP A 654 -36.66 -17.58 -6.70
N ALA A 655 -36.26 -16.56 -5.95
CA ALA A 655 -36.25 -15.17 -6.40
C ALA A 655 -35.37 -14.99 -7.65
N ASN A 656 -35.87 -14.25 -8.63
CA ASN A 656 -35.13 -13.86 -9.83
C ASN A 656 -34.15 -12.73 -9.50
N ILE A 657 -32.86 -13.02 -9.46
CA ILE A 657 -31.81 -12.08 -9.04
C ILE A 657 -30.75 -11.99 -10.14
N ILE A 658 -30.41 -10.78 -10.55
CA ILE A 658 -29.24 -10.47 -11.40
C ILE A 658 -28.38 -9.43 -10.68
N VAL A 659 -27.12 -9.77 -10.41
CA VAL A 659 -26.09 -8.87 -9.86
C VAL A 659 -25.06 -8.64 -10.96
N ALA A 660 -24.98 -7.44 -11.52
CA ALA A 660 -24.05 -7.13 -12.61
C ALA A 660 -23.33 -5.79 -12.40
N GLY A 661 -22.20 -5.62 -13.05
CA GLY A 661 -21.42 -4.39 -13.05
C GLY A 661 -19.92 -4.62 -13.09
N ASP A 662 -19.18 -3.50 -13.07
CA ASP A 662 -17.73 -3.50 -12.92
C ASP A 662 -17.34 -3.92 -11.49
N PHE A 663 -16.97 -5.20 -11.32
CA PHE A 663 -16.53 -5.75 -10.05
C PHE A 663 -15.11 -5.31 -9.65
N ASN A 664 -14.31 -4.72 -10.56
CA ASN A 664 -12.91 -4.37 -10.33
C ASN A 664 -12.10 -5.50 -9.66
N GLU A 665 -12.41 -6.76 -9.92
CA GLU A 665 -11.69 -7.92 -9.43
C GLU A 665 -11.84 -9.07 -10.42
N PHE A 666 -10.90 -10.01 -10.40
CA PHE A 666 -10.91 -11.14 -11.32
C PHE A 666 -11.75 -12.25 -10.71
N VAL A 667 -12.60 -12.92 -11.48
CA VAL A 667 -13.41 -14.05 -10.97
C VAL A 667 -12.56 -15.20 -10.41
N GLN A 668 -11.31 -15.31 -10.91
CA GLN A 668 -10.28 -16.23 -10.43
C GLN A 668 -9.80 -15.94 -8.98
N THR A 669 -10.03 -14.73 -8.46
CA THR A 669 -9.79 -14.35 -7.05
C THR A 669 -10.91 -14.90 -6.15
N ARG A 670 -11.08 -16.23 -6.10
CA ARG A 670 -12.24 -16.92 -5.48
C ARG A 670 -12.50 -16.48 -4.03
N SER A 671 -11.44 -16.19 -3.28
CA SER A 671 -11.49 -15.71 -1.90
C SER A 671 -12.29 -14.40 -1.72
N VAL A 672 -12.40 -13.56 -2.76
CA VAL A 672 -13.27 -12.36 -2.75
C VAL A 672 -14.72 -12.72 -3.05
N TYR A 673 -14.94 -13.65 -3.99
CA TYR A 673 -16.27 -14.02 -4.47
C TYR A 673 -16.98 -15.09 -3.65
N GLN A 674 -16.28 -15.75 -2.71
CA GLN A 674 -16.82 -16.80 -1.83
C GLN A 674 -18.19 -16.47 -1.19
N PRO A 675 -18.45 -15.24 -0.68
CA PRO A 675 -19.75 -14.90 -0.11
C PRO A 675 -20.89 -14.91 -1.15
N LEU A 676 -20.59 -14.61 -2.41
CA LEU A 676 -21.56 -14.47 -3.50
C LEU A 676 -21.79 -15.80 -4.24
N SER A 677 -20.72 -16.55 -4.54
CA SER A 677 -20.77 -17.86 -5.22
C SER A 677 -21.41 -18.96 -4.36
N GLY A 678 -21.50 -18.77 -3.03
CA GLY A 678 -22.33 -19.61 -2.16
C GLY A 678 -23.84 -19.46 -2.41
N LEU A 679 -24.29 -18.36 -3.01
CA LEU A 679 -25.70 -17.95 -3.16
C LEU A 679 -26.16 -17.92 -4.63
N LEU A 680 -25.32 -17.38 -5.51
CA LEU A 680 -25.55 -17.18 -6.93
C LEU A 680 -24.61 -18.05 -7.77
N VAL A 681 -24.84 -18.08 -9.09
CA VAL A 681 -24.00 -18.75 -10.09
C VAL A 681 -23.44 -17.69 -11.03
N ASP A 682 -22.21 -17.88 -11.46
CA ASP A 682 -21.57 -17.07 -12.51
C ASP A 682 -22.33 -17.22 -13.85
N ILE A 683 -22.60 -16.13 -14.57
CA ILE A 683 -23.40 -16.23 -15.80
C ILE A 683 -22.63 -16.84 -16.98
N ASP A 684 -21.30 -16.70 -17.06
CA ASP A 684 -20.53 -17.32 -18.15
C ASP A 684 -20.53 -18.84 -18.00
N ASP A 685 -20.44 -19.36 -16.77
CA ASP A 685 -20.62 -20.79 -16.49
C ASP A 685 -22.05 -21.27 -16.76
N ALA A 686 -23.06 -20.47 -16.41
CA ALA A 686 -24.46 -20.81 -16.64
C ALA A 686 -24.85 -20.79 -18.13
N ALA A 687 -24.26 -19.89 -18.92
CA ALA A 687 -24.45 -19.77 -20.37
C ALA A 687 -23.53 -20.68 -21.18
N GLY A 688 -22.43 -21.17 -20.61
CA GLY A 688 -21.43 -22.00 -21.28
C GLY A 688 -20.47 -21.21 -22.17
N VAL A 689 -20.16 -19.96 -21.82
CA VAL A 689 -19.24 -19.10 -22.57
C VAL A 689 -17.81 -19.67 -22.51
N PRO A 690 -17.11 -19.83 -23.66
CA PRO A 690 -15.76 -20.38 -23.71
C PRO A 690 -14.78 -19.63 -22.81
N GLU A 691 -14.07 -20.35 -21.95
CA GLU A 691 -13.30 -19.76 -20.84
C GLU A 691 -12.29 -18.69 -21.27
N TYR A 692 -11.60 -18.89 -22.42
CA TYR A 692 -10.63 -17.92 -22.92
C TYR A 692 -11.26 -16.70 -23.61
N GLU A 693 -12.56 -16.70 -23.93
CA GLU A 693 -13.27 -15.50 -24.46
C GLU A 693 -13.98 -14.69 -23.36
N ARG A 694 -13.75 -15.02 -22.08
CA ARG A 694 -14.26 -14.28 -20.93
C ARG A 694 -13.33 -13.10 -20.58
N TYR A 695 -13.41 -12.02 -21.35
CA TYR A 695 -12.68 -10.79 -21.05
C TYR A 695 -13.45 -9.52 -21.46
N SER A 696 -13.34 -8.48 -20.63
CA SER A 696 -13.87 -7.14 -20.89
C SER A 696 -12.81 -6.03 -20.87
N TYR A 697 -11.58 -6.36 -20.45
CA TYR A 697 -10.49 -5.44 -20.18
C TYR A 697 -9.12 -6.04 -20.56
N ILE A 698 -8.09 -5.20 -20.69
CA ILE A 698 -6.68 -5.61 -20.85
C ILE A 698 -5.84 -4.89 -19.79
N PHE A 699 -5.14 -5.65 -18.95
CA PHE A 699 -4.29 -5.12 -17.87
C PHE A 699 -3.02 -5.98 -17.70
N ASP A 700 -1.87 -5.32 -17.57
CA ASP A 700 -0.55 -5.91 -17.75
C ASP A 700 -0.51 -6.85 -18.97
N GLN A 701 -0.06 -8.11 -18.81
CA GLN A 701 -0.01 -9.13 -19.86
C GLN A 701 -1.37 -9.78 -20.21
N ASN A 702 -2.43 -9.47 -19.48
CA ASN A 702 -3.65 -10.30 -19.44
C ASN A 702 -4.84 -9.62 -20.14
N SER A 703 -5.59 -10.41 -20.91
CA SER A 703 -7.01 -10.17 -21.17
C SER A 703 -7.79 -10.62 -19.93
N GLN A 704 -8.68 -9.78 -19.39
CA GLN A 704 -9.28 -9.97 -18.07
C GLN A 704 -10.77 -9.61 -18.07
N GLN A 705 -11.52 -10.31 -17.23
CA GLN A 705 -12.90 -10.02 -16.89
C GLN A 705 -12.97 -9.10 -15.67
N LEU A 706 -13.63 -7.94 -15.82
CA LEU A 706 -13.93 -7.01 -14.72
C LEU A 706 -15.44 -6.70 -14.66
N ASP A 707 -16.06 -6.55 -15.83
CA ASP A 707 -17.51 -6.40 -16.01
C ASP A 707 -18.11 -7.81 -16.14
N HIS A 708 -19.06 -8.16 -15.28
CA HIS A 708 -19.69 -9.49 -15.32
C HIS A 708 -21.05 -9.53 -14.62
N ALA A 709 -21.72 -10.68 -14.64
CA ALA A 709 -22.95 -10.93 -13.88
C ALA A 709 -22.99 -12.26 -13.11
N PHE A 710 -23.60 -12.21 -11.93
CA PHE A 710 -24.02 -13.37 -11.15
C PHE A 710 -25.54 -13.45 -11.11
N ILE A 711 -26.08 -14.65 -11.27
CA ILE A 711 -27.53 -14.91 -11.35
C ILE A 711 -27.99 -15.90 -10.29
N SER A 712 -29.25 -15.82 -9.84
CA SER A 712 -29.80 -16.85 -8.96
C SER A 712 -30.01 -18.18 -9.69
N ARG A 713 -29.90 -19.30 -8.96
CA ARG A 713 -30.04 -20.66 -9.50
C ARG A 713 -31.36 -20.94 -10.21
N VAL A 714 -32.39 -20.10 -10.01
CA VAL A 714 -33.65 -20.22 -10.77
C VAL A 714 -33.47 -19.77 -12.23
N LEU A 715 -32.60 -18.78 -12.49
CA LEU A 715 -32.30 -18.24 -13.81
C LEU A 715 -31.33 -19.16 -14.57
N GLU A 716 -30.33 -19.70 -13.88
CA GLU A 716 -29.48 -20.81 -14.35
C GLU A 716 -30.34 -21.97 -14.88
N ARG A 717 -31.29 -22.47 -14.07
CA ARG A 717 -32.21 -23.55 -14.46
C ARG A 717 -33.13 -23.20 -15.63
N ARG A 718 -33.33 -21.92 -15.93
CA ARG A 718 -34.09 -21.41 -17.09
C ARG A 718 -33.21 -21.14 -18.33
N ARG A 719 -31.90 -21.43 -18.25
CA ARG A 719 -30.88 -21.19 -19.30
C ARG A 719 -30.74 -19.71 -19.64
N ALA A 720 -30.14 -18.96 -18.72
CA ALA A 720 -29.62 -17.64 -19.05
C ALA A 720 -28.52 -17.75 -20.12
N GLU A 721 -28.44 -16.76 -21.00
CA GLU A 721 -27.43 -16.63 -22.05
C GLU A 721 -26.64 -15.34 -21.83
N PHE A 722 -25.38 -15.30 -22.27
CA PHE A 722 -24.49 -14.14 -22.12
C PHE A 722 -23.49 -14.04 -23.28
N GLU A 723 -23.14 -12.82 -23.67
CA GLU A 723 -22.17 -12.51 -24.73
C GLU A 723 -21.34 -11.27 -24.36
N HIS A 724 -20.01 -11.38 -24.38
CA HIS A 724 -19.07 -10.26 -24.28
C HIS A 724 -18.92 -9.57 -25.65
N ILE A 725 -18.85 -8.23 -25.69
CA ILE A 725 -18.94 -7.45 -26.94
C ILE A 725 -17.73 -6.53 -27.08
N HIS A 726 -16.69 -7.00 -27.79
CA HIS A 726 -15.31 -6.50 -27.71
C HIS A 726 -14.99 -5.11 -28.36
N VAL A 727 -15.87 -4.13 -28.26
CA VAL A 727 -15.74 -2.78 -28.85
C VAL A 727 -14.66 -1.87 -28.22
N ASN A 728 -14.02 -2.34 -27.15
CA ASN A 728 -12.82 -1.78 -26.52
C ASN A 728 -11.58 -2.64 -26.81
N THR A 729 -11.59 -3.91 -26.42
CA THR A 729 -10.35 -4.73 -26.38
C THR A 729 -9.85 -5.07 -27.78
N TRP A 730 -10.77 -5.23 -28.75
CA TRP A 730 -10.43 -5.44 -30.16
C TRP A 730 -10.18 -4.12 -30.93
N SER A 731 -10.23 -2.96 -30.27
CA SER A 731 -9.99 -1.64 -30.87
C SER A 731 -8.64 -1.60 -31.62
N PRO A 732 -8.56 -1.00 -32.84
CA PRO A 732 -7.31 -0.93 -33.59
C PRO A 732 -6.25 0.00 -32.98
N SER A 733 -6.59 0.78 -31.94
CA SER A 733 -5.64 1.61 -31.20
C SER A 733 -6.20 2.09 -29.85
N LEU A 734 -5.31 2.50 -28.94
CA LEU A 734 -5.67 3.14 -27.68
C LEU A 734 -6.47 4.45 -27.88
N ALA A 735 -6.24 5.19 -28.97
CA ALA A 735 -6.95 6.43 -29.27
C ALA A 735 -8.41 6.21 -29.73
N ALA A 736 -8.74 5.02 -30.26
CA ALA A 736 -10.11 4.63 -30.61
C ALA A 736 -10.87 3.96 -29.44
N ARG A 737 -10.15 3.63 -28.35
CA ARG A 737 -10.64 2.95 -27.15
C ARG A 737 -11.46 3.92 -26.27
N LYS A 738 -12.79 3.91 -26.45
CA LYS A 738 -13.79 4.64 -25.66
C LYS A 738 -15.15 3.93 -25.69
N PRO A 739 -15.82 3.67 -24.54
CA PRO A 739 -15.30 3.67 -23.16
C PRO A 739 -14.05 2.79 -22.98
N ASP A 740 -13.48 2.79 -21.78
CA ASP A 740 -12.28 2.04 -21.44
C ASP A 740 -12.52 0.58 -20.98
N HIS A 741 -13.77 0.11 -21.00
CA HIS A 741 -14.21 -1.29 -20.86
C HIS A 741 -15.02 -1.79 -22.09
N ASP A 742 -15.10 -3.11 -22.30
CA ASP A 742 -16.11 -3.76 -23.15
C ASP A 742 -17.46 -3.89 -22.41
N PRO A 743 -18.60 -3.65 -23.06
CA PRO A 743 -19.91 -4.06 -22.57
C PRO A 743 -20.19 -5.57 -22.77
N ALA A 744 -21.17 -6.09 -22.03
CA ALA A 744 -21.75 -7.42 -22.23
C ALA A 744 -23.27 -7.37 -22.38
N VAL A 745 -23.88 -8.42 -22.96
CA VAL A 745 -25.33 -8.61 -23.11
C VAL A 745 -25.74 -9.95 -22.55
N GLY A 746 -26.83 -10.00 -21.80
CA GLY A 746 -27.45 -11.24 -21.33
C GLY A 746 -28.93 -11.35 -21.66
N ARG A 747 -29.43 -12.59 -21.66
CA ARG A 747 -30.86 -12.92 -21.81
C ARG A 747 -31.28 -13.87 -20.69
N SER A 748 -32.42 -13.59 -20.06
CA SER A 748 -32.90 -14.40 -18.93
C SER A 748 -34.41 -14.28 -18.69
N CYS A 749 -34.93 -15.03 -17.73
CA CYS A 749 -36.35 -15.36 -17.63
C CYS A 749 -36.97 -14.98 -16.28
N GLY A 750 -37.96 -14.09 -16.25
CA GLY A 750 -38.65 -13.71 -15.01
C GLY A 750 -39.78 -14.65 -14.56
N GLY A 751 -40.46 -15.36 -15.47
CA GLY A 751 -41.73 -16.03 -15.14
C GLY A 751 -41.60 -17.36 -14.38
N MET A 752 -42.46 -17.57 -13.38
CA MET A 752 -42.82 -18.92 -12.92
C MET A 752 -43.88 -19.50 -13.88
N GLY A 753 -43.51 -20.46 -14.73
CA GLY A 753 -44.44 -21.08 -15.67
C GLY A 753 -43.94 -22.35 -16.35
N GLY A 754 -44.24 -23.51 -15.76
CA GLY A 754 -44.15 -24.83 -16.42
C GLY A 754 -42.94 -25.71 -16.04
N GLU A 755 -43.21 -26.95 -15.62
CA GLU A 755 -42.20 -28.01 -15.54
C GLU A 755 -41.76 -28.45 -16.96
N TRP A 756 -40.63 -27.94 -17.47
CA TRP A 756 -39.94 -28.59 -18.59
C TRP A 756 -39.16 -29.82 -18.10
N ARG A 757 -39.88 -30.93 -17.97
CA ARG A 757 -39.29 -32.23 -17.60
C ARG A 757 -38.28 -32.68 -18.64
N ARG A 758 -37.07 -33.06 -18.19
CA ARG A 758 -36.18 -33.90 -19.00
C ARG A 758 -36.75 -35.30 -19.11
N GLU A 759 -37.34 -35.63 -20.25
CA GLU A 759 -37.43 -37.04 -20.66
C GLU A 759 -36.04 -37.54 -21.07
N GLY A 760 -35.77 -38.83 -20.85
CA GLY A 760 -34.72 -39.52 -21.60
C GLY A 760 -33.26 -39.33 -21.16
N GLN A 761 -32.94 -39.57 -19.88
CA GLN A 761 -31.68 -40.25 -19.56
C GLN A 761 -31.78 -41.04 -18.25
N THR A 762 -31.80 -42.37 -18.37
CA THR A 762 -31.77 -43.29 -17.25
C THR A 762 -30.35 -43.81 -17.07
N GLU A 763 -29.66 -43.39 -16.01
CA GLU A 763 -28.77 -44.27 -15.25
C GLU A 763 -28.34 -43.61 -13.92
N THR A 764 -28.36 -44.42 -12.86
CA THR A 764 -27.64 -44.17 -11.60
C THR A 764 -27.12 -45.52 -11.13
N PRO A 765 -26.03 -45.54 -10.35
CA PRO A 765 -26.25 -45.94 -8.97
C PRO A 765 -25.41 -45.17 -7.93
N GLN A 766 -26.10 -44.81 -6.84
CA GLN A 766 -25.65 -44.87 -5.43
C GLN A 766 -24.35 -44.13 -5.04
N LYS A 767 -24.45 -43.02 -4.30
CA LYS A 767 -24.60 -42.96 -2.82
C LYS A 767 -23.43 -43.54 -2.01
N ALA A 768 -22.72 -42.65 -1.33
CA ALA A 768 -22.31 -42.83 0.07
C ALA A 768 -22.81 -41.60 0.85
N SER A 769 -23.55 -41.79 1.94
CA SER A 769 -24.21 -40.68 2.66
C SER A 769 -24.01 -40.77 4.16
N HIS A 770 -23.23 -39.83 4.72
CA HIS A 770 -23.23 -39.52 6.15
C HIS A 770 -23.65 -38.06 6.33
N GLY A 771 -24.91 -37.86 6.70
CA GLY A 771 -25.43 -36.53 7.04
C GLY A 771 -25.15 -36.18 8.50
N LEU A 772 -24.80 -34.93 8.75
CA LEU A 772 -25.00 -34.27 10.04
C LEU A 772 -26.27 -33.41 9.93
N PRO A 773 -27.06 -33.26 11.02
CA PRO A 773 -28.25 -32.42 11.00
C PRO A 773 -27.88 -30.93 10.91
N PRO A 774 -28.78 -30.07 10.39
CA PRO A 774 -28.54 -28.63 10.35
C PRO A 774 -28.43 -28.03 11.77
N PRO A 775 -27.53 -27.07 12.02
CA PRO A 775 -27.52 -26.31 13.26
C PRO A 775 -28.79 -25.46 13.37
N SER A 776 -29.62 -25.74 14.37
CA SER A 776 -30.83 -24.97 14.68
C SER A 776 -30.48 -23.60 15.28
N GLU A 777 -31.42 -22.66 15.17
CA GLU A 777 -31.37 -21.29 15.71
C GLU A 777 -30.68 -21.15 17.08
N GLN A 778 -29.53 -20.45 17.13
CA GLN A 778 -29.11 -19.74 18.33
C GLN A 778 -28.07 -18.65 18.04
N MET A 779 -28.49 -17.38 18.11
CA MET A 779 -27.56 -16.25 18.26
C MET A 779 -26.97 -16.29 19.67
N VAL A 780 -25.72 -16.75 19.81
CA VAL A 780 -24.99 -16.75 21.10
C VAL A 780 -23.64 -16.06 20.96
N LEU A 781 -23.66 -14.75 21.22
CA LEU A 781 -22.59 -13.96 21.85
C LEU A 781 -21.16 -14.52 21.70
N THR A 782 -20.50 -14.23 20.56
CA THR A 782 -19.08 -14.56 20.36
C THR A 782 -18.21 -13.88 21.42
N THR A 783 -17.66 -14.68 22.34
CA THR A 783 -16.79 -14.19 23.43
C THR A 783 -15.33 -14.57 23.18
N TYR A 784 -14.48 -13.55 23.10
CA TYR A 784 -13.05 -13.73 22.92
C TYR A 784 -12.40 -14.18 24.23
N ALA A 785 -11.46 -15.12 24.15
CA ALA A 785 -10.95 -15.92 25.26
C ALA A 785 -12.05 -16.55 26.16
N GLY A 786 -13.26 -16.74 25.63
CA GLY A 786 -14.44 -17.18 26.39
C GLY A 786 -14.91 -16.18 27.46
N LYS A 787 -14.45 -14.92 27.40
CA LYS A 787 -14.61 -13.93 28.48
C LYS A 787 -14.93 -12.51 28.01
N TYR A 788 -14.47 -12.07 26.84
CA TYR A 788 -14.60 -10.68 26.38
C TYR A 788 -15.62 -10.56 25.25
N ARG A 789 -16.68 -9.78 25.45
CA ARG A 789 -17.67 -9.42 24.42
C ARG A 789 -17.23 -8.13 23.74
N PHE A 790 -17.32 -8.04 22.42
CA PHE A 790 -17.14 -6.79 21.66
C PHE A 790 -18.40 -5.92 21.70
N GLU A 791 -18.22 -4.60 21.66
CA GLU A 791 -19.33 -3.63 21.62
C GLU A 791 -19.16 -2.65 20.45
N GLU A 792 -18.49 -1.51 20.62
CA GLU A 792 -18.31 -0.49 19.58
C GLU A 792 -16.84 -0.26 19.20
N GLU A 793 -16.58 0.27 18.00
CA GLU A 793 -15.24 0.70 17.58
C GLU A 793 -14.93 2.08 18.19
N ILE A 794 -13.84 2.18 18.97
CA ILE A 794 -13.48 3.41 19.71
C ILE A 794 -12.29 4.16 19.13
N ALA A 795 -11.41 3.49 18.37
CA ALA A 795 -10.34 4.14 17.63
C ALA A 795 -9.88 3.34 16.41
N ASN A 796 -9.50 4.06 15.34
CA ASN A 796 -8.95 3.50 14.11
C ASN A 796 -7.72 4.32 13.69
N GLY A 797 -6.64 3.66 13.30
CA GLY A 797 -5.38 4.30 12.93
C GLY A 797 -4.34 3.31 12.39
N GLY A 798 -3.18 3.84 11.99
CA GLY A 798 -2.12 3.08 11.31
C GLY A 798 -1.45 1.94 12.10
N CYS A 799 -1.88 1.71 13.34
CA CYS A 799 -1.40 0.63 14.22
C CYS A 799 -2.46 -0.44 14.49
N GLY A 800 -3.59 -0.42 13.77
CA GLY A 800 -4.72 -1.35 13.93
C GLY A 800 -5.96 -0.73 14.57
N THR A 801 -7.07 -1.48 14.59
CA THR A 801 -8.37 -1.04 15.11
C THR A 801 -8.51 -1.40 16.59
N VAL A 802 -9.10 -0.50 17.38
CA VAL A 802 -9.36 -0.67 18.81
C VAL A 802 -10.86 -0.55 19.09
N PHE A 803 -11.40 -1.55 19.79
CA PHE A 803 -12.80 -1.68 20.16
C PHE A 803 -13.00 -1.55 21.67
N LEU A 804 -14.16 -1.04 22.07
CA LEU A 804 -14.72 -1.29 23.39
C LEU A 804 -15.14 -2.77 23.47
N GLY A 805 -14.85 -3.38 24.60
CA GLY A 805 -15.46 -4.64 24.99
C GLY A 805 -15.73 -4.72 26.47
N VAL A 806 -16.41 -5.78 26.90
CA VAL A 806 -16.76 -6.05 28.30
C VAL A 806 -16.33 -7.46 28.69
N HIS A 807 -15.63 -7.58 29.82
CA HIS A 807 -15.35 -8.87 30.44
C HIS A 807 -16.65 -9.43 31.03
N THR A 808 -17.34 -10.29 30.29
CA THR A 808 -18.66 -10.88 30.60
C THR A 808 -18.81 -11.39 32.04
N THR A 809 -17.83 -12.11 32.59
CA THR A 809 -17.88 -12.61 33.99
C THR A 809 -17.75 -11.53 35.06
N ALA A 810 -17.16 -10.37 34.75
CA ALA A 810 -16.78 -9.34 35.72
C ALA A 810 -17.50 -8.00 35.50
N GLY A 811 -18.23 -7.82 34.40
CA GLY A 811 -18.85 -6.55 33.99
C GLY A 811 -17.88 -5.44 33.62
N LYS A 812 -16.56 -5.62 33.82
CA LYS A 812 -15.54 -4.58 33.62
C LYS A 812 -15.36 -4.28 32.12
N PRO A 813 -15.41 -3.00 31.70
CA PRO A 813 -15.06 -2.60 30.34
C PRO A 813 -13.55 -2.68 30.09
N VAL A 814 -13.19 -2.99 28.85
CA VAL A 814 -11.81 -3.21 28.37
C VAL A 814 -11.64 -2.60 26.98
N ALA A 815 -10.40 -2.28 26.60
CA ALA A 815 -10.05 -1.97 25.22
C ALA A 815 -9.50 -3.23 24.55
N ILE A 816 -9.91 -3.50 23.30
CA ILE A 816 -9.48 -4.67 22.52
C ILE A 816 -8.88 -4.20 21.20
N LYS A 817 -7.56 -4.33 21.03
CA LYS A 817 -6.82 -4.06 19.79
C LYS A 817 -6.70 -5.36 18.98
N LEU A 818 -7.00 -5.29 17.69
CA LEU A 818 -6.95 -6.42 16.76
C LEU A 818 -5.90 -6.23 15.65
N GLU A 819 -5.22 -7.32 15.32
CA GLU A 819 -4.31 -7.47 14.17
C GLU A 819 -4.63 -8.82 13.51
N ALA A 820 -4.79 -8.89 12.19
CA ALA A 820 -5.04 -10.17 11.52
C ALA A 820 -3.81 -11.10 11.62
N THR A 821 -4.02 -12.39 11.92
CA THR A 821 -2.93 -13.38 11.84
C THR A 821 -2.78 -13.85 10.41
N HIS A 822 -1.77 -13.32 9.71
CA HIS A 822 -1.29 -13.93 8.48
C HIS A 822 -1.00 -15.43 8.69
N PRO A 823 -1.55 -16.33 7.85
CA PRO A 823 -1.15 -17.74 7.83
C PRO A 823 0.34 -17.94 7.52
N SER A 824 0.94 -17.01 6.76
CA SER A 824 2.33 -17.05 6.28
C SER A 824 3.42 -16.69 7.31
N HIS A 825 3.09 -16.43 8.58
CA HIS A 825 4.06 -16.00 9.60
C HIS A 825 5.01 -17.13 10.10
N HIS A 826 5.93 -17.58 9.25
CA HIS A 826 7.07 -18.41 9.64
C HIS A 826 8.32 -17.56 9.94
N SER A 827 8.50 -17.24 11.23
CA SER A 827 9.78 -17.01 11.91
C SER A 827 10.75 -15.86 11.51
N SER A 828 10.58 -15.12 10.41
CA SER A 828 11.48 -13.99 10.06
C SER A 828 11.07 -12.65 10.69
N HIS A 829 9.80 -12.24 10.55
CA HIS A 829 9.29 -10.95 11.01
C HIS A 829 8.22 -11.10 12.13
N PRO A 830 8.44 -10.53 13.33
CA PRO A 830 7.49 -10.63 14.45
C PRO A 830 6.35 -9.61 14.29
N SER A 831 5.10 -10.08 14.26
CA SER A 831 3.95 -9.19 14.00
C SER A 831 3.88 -8.00 14.97
N PRO A 832 3.54 -6.77 14.49
CA PRO A 832 3.50 -5.55 15.30
C PRO A 832 2.79 -5.72 16.64
N LEU A 833 1.60 -6.31 16.70
CA LEU A 833 0.84 -6.49 17.94
C LEU A 833 1.46 -7.54 18.88
N LYS A 834 2.19 -8.54 18.35
CA LYS A 834 3.01 -9.45 19.17
C LYS A 834 4.26 -8.76 19.73
N THR A 835 4.80 -7.77 19.04
CA THR A 835 5.95 -6.98 19.50
C THR A 835 5.49 -5.94 20.53
N GLU A 836 4.41 -5.23 20.27
CA GLU A 836 3.75 -4.30 21.17
C GLU A 836 3.30 -4.98 22.48
N SER A 837 2.64 -6.14 22.42
CA SER A 837 2.21 -6.88 23.61
C SER A 837 3.39 -7.41 24.45
N LYS A 838 4.53 -7.76 23.83
CA LYS A 838 5.79 -8.04 24.58
C LYS A 838 6.28 -6.79 25.31
N ILE A 839 6.21 -5.62 24.68
CA ILE A 839 6.60 -4.35 25.29
C ILE A 839 5.67 -4.02 26.47
N TYR A 840 4.34 -4.04 26.28
CA TYR A 840 3.36 -3.90 27.37
C TYR A 840 3.60 -4.89 28.51
N LYS A 841 3.95 -6.13 28.22
CA LYS A 841 4.28 -7.14 29.24
C LYS A 841 5.57 -6.80 30.00
N SER A 842 6.59 -6.25 29.35
CA SER A 842 7.82 -5.78 30.01
C SER A 842 7.64 -4.50 30.83
N LEU A 843 6.68 -3.65 30.45
CA LEU A 843 6.32 -2.40 31.14
C LEU A 843 5.18 -2.59 32.17
N SER A 844 4.71 -3.82 32.38
CA SER A 844 3.54 -4.14 33.19
C SER A 844 3.76 -3.79 34.68
N GLY A 845 2.78 -3.13 35.29
CA GLY A 845 2.90 -2.56 36.64
C GLY A 845 3.51 -1.16 36.68
N GLY A 846 3.94 -0.61 35.55
CA GLY A 846 4.41 0.77 35.43
C GLY A 846 3.29 1.81 35.64
N THR A 847 3.59 2.87 36.40
CA THR A 847 2.64 3.97 36.65
C THR A 847 2.28 4.68 35.34
N GLY A 848 1.02 4.54 34.91
CA GLY A 848 0.52 5.09 33.65
C GLY A 848 0.86 4.24 32.42
N VAL A 849 1.15 2.96 32.59
CA VAL A 849 1.10 1.96 31.52
C VAL A 849 -0.15 1.09 31.74
N PRO A 850 -1.11 1.06 30.79
CA PRO A 850 -2.32 0.25 30.92
C PRO A 850 -2.03 -1.22 31.17
N TRP A 851 -2.84 -1.88 32.00
CA TRP A 851 -2.62 -3.29 32.27
C TRP A 851 -2.94 -4.15 31.04
N LEU A 852 -2.00 -5.02 30.66
CA LEU A 852 -2.23 -6.05 29.65
C LEU A 852 -3.03 -7.20 30.28
N ILE A 853 -4.36 -7.15 30.11
CA ILE A 853 -5.31 -8.11 30.70
C ILE A 853 -5.18 -9.46 29.99
N TRP A 854 -5.08 -9.47 28.66
CA TRP A 854 -4.85 -10.67 27.87
C TRP A 854 -4.13 -10.35 26.56
N SER A 855 -3.34 -11.30 26.05
CA SER A 855 -2.89 -11.31 24.66
C SER A 855 -2.78 -12.75 24.16
N GLY A 856 -3.09 -12.97 22.89
CA GLY A 856 -3.06 -14.28 22.26
C GLY A 856 -3.59 -14.27 20.84
N ARG A 857 -3.59 -15.45 20.20
CA ARG A 857 -4.29 -15.68 18.92
C ARG A 857 -5.68 -16.26 19.21
N GLN A 858 -6.70 -15.80 18.48
CA GLN A 858 -8.01 -16.45 18.43
C GLN A 858 -8.55 -16.36 17.00
N GLY A 859 -8.79 -17.53 16.38
CA GLY A 859 -9.06 -17.60 14.95
C GLY A 859 -7.97 -16.89 14.16
N ASP A 860 -8.39 -16.01 13.27
CA ASP A 860 -7.52 -15.29 12.35
C ASP A 860 -7.09 -13.90 12.84
N TYR A 861 -7.07 -13.71 14.17
CA TYR A 861 -6.60 -12.49 14.81
C TYR A 861 -5.61 -12.73 15.95
N ASN A 862 -4.55 -11.93 15.99
CA ASN A 862 -3.84 -11.60 17.21
C ASN A 862 -4.68 -10.55 17.94
N VAL A 863 -4.87 -10.76 19.23
CA VAL A 863 -5.76 -9.96 20.07
C VAL A 863 -4.95 -9.45 21.25
N MET A 864 -5.09 -8.16 21.56
CA MET A 864 -4.52 -7.55 22.75
C MET A 864 -5.64 -6.84 23.53
N VAL A 865 -5.91 -7.31 24.75
CA VAL A 865 -6.93 -6.76 25.65
C VAL A 865 -6.23 -6.00 26.77
N THR A 866 -6.52 -4.71 26.90
CA THR A 866 -6.01 -3.83 27.96
C THR A 866 -7.14 -3.23 28.78
N ASP A 867 -6.79 -2.52 29.86
CA ASP A 867 -7.74 -1.59 30.48
C ASP A 867 -8.32 -0.62 29.44
N LEU A 868 -9.62 -0.31 29.59
CA LEU A 868 -10.23 0.84 28.91
C LEU A 868 -9.71 2.13 29.58
N LEU A 869 -9.40 3.13 28.76
CA LEU A 869 -8.98 4.47 29.20
C LEU A 869 -10.03 5.52 28.81
N GLY A 870 -9.85 6.74 29.29
CA GLY A 870 -10.62 7.91 28.89
C GLY A 870 -10.15 8.52 27.56
N PRO A 871 -10.42 9.81 27.30
CA PRO A 871 -10.03 10.48 26.06
C PRO A 871 -8.51 10.74 25.96
N SER A 872 -8.00 10.84 24.72
CA SER A 872 -6.61 11.24 24.46
C SER A 872 -6.38 12.73 24.75
N LEU A 873 -5.12 13.13 24.92
CA LEU A 873 -4.77 14.54 25.07
C LEU A 873 -5.10 15.35 23.80
N GLU A 874 -5.08 14.77 22.60
CA GLU A 874 -5.53 15.45 21.37
C GLU A 874 -7.06 15.68 21.38
N ASP A 875 -7.85 14.81 21.99
CA ASP A 875 -9.30 14.95 22.08
C ASP A 875 -9.71 15.95 23.14
N LEU A 876 -9.08 15.89 24.31
CA LEU A 876 -9.18 16.92 25.34
C LEU A 876 -8.70 18.28 24.82
N PHE A 877 -7.67 18.31 23.96
CA PHE A 877 -7.22 19.52 23.31
C PHE A 877 -8.25 20.07 22.32
N LYS A 878 -8.91 19.23 21.51
CA LYS A 878 -10.06 19.66 20.68
C LYS A 878 -11.19 20.22 21.56
N MET A 879 -11.51 19.58 22.68
CA MET A 879 -12.55 20.02 23.63
C MET A 879 -12.23 21.38 24.25
N CYS A 880 -10.99 21.61 24.68
CA CYS A 880 -10.49 22.91 25.17
C CYS A 880 -10.21 23.92 24.04
N ASN A 881 -10.92 23.82 22.91
CA ASN A 881 -10.83 24.72 21.75
C ASN A 881 -9.40 24.90 21.23
N ARG A 882 -8.59 23.85 21.30
CA ARG A 882 -7.17 23.76 20.89
C ARG A 882 -6.28 24.80 21.58
N HIS A 883 -6.41 24.92 22.90
CA HIS A 883 -5.48 25.67 23.74
C HIS A 883 -5.57 25.16 25.19
N PHE A 884 -4.46 24.74 25.78
CA PHE A 884 -4.39 24.47 27.23
C PHE A 884 -3.79 25.65 28.00
N SER A 885 -4.22 25.87 29.24
CA SER A 885 -3.62 26.84 30.15
C SER A 885 -2.21 26.43 30.59
N MET A 886 -1.43 27.40 31.10
CA MET A 886 -0.10 27.12 31.65
C MET A 886 -0.18 26.09 32.79
N LYS A 887 -1.21 26.17 33.66
CA LYS A 887 -1.48 25.16 34.69
C LYS A 887 -1.62 23.77 34.07
N THR A 888 -2.56 23.59 33.14
CA THR A 888 -2.77 22.29 32.49
C THR A 888 -1.51 21.76 31.82
N VAL A 889 -0.72 22.61 31.15
CA VAL A 889 0.52 22.17 30.49
C VAL A 889 1.61 21.77 31.50
N LEU A 890 1.73 22.44 32.65
CA LEU A 890 2.70 22.07 33.70
C LEU A 890 2.27 20.80 34.46
N LEU A 891 0.98 20.66 34.78
CA LEU A 891 0.42 19.43 35.36
C LEU A 891 0.62 18.22 34.43
N LEU A 892 0.54 18.43 33.12
CA LEU A 892 0.85 17.41 32.12
C LEU A 892 2.36 17.15 32.02
N ALA A 893 3.21 18.18 31.98
CA ALA A 893 4.65 18.05 31.75
C ALA A 893 5.33 17.10 32.75
N ASP A 894 5.04 17.24 34.06
CA ASP A 894 5.59 16.35 35.09
C ASP A 894 5.22 14.87 34.84
N GLN A 895 3.95 14.60 34.54
CA GLN A 895 3.49 13.24 34.22
C GLN A 895 4.09 12.71 32.91
N LEU A 896 4.15 13.54 31.86
CA LEU A 896 4.64 13.18 30.54
C LEU A 896 6.13 12.83 30.54
N ILE A 897 6.97 13.66 31.19
CA ILE A 897 8.39 13.37 31.40
C ILE A 897 8.55 12.03 32.16
N SER A 898 7.71 11.79 33.18
CA SER A 898 7.73 10.55 33.96
C SER A 898 7.30 9.31 33.17
N ARG A 899 6.43 9.42 32.15
CA ARG A 899 6.14 8.29 31.25
C ARG A 899 7.30 7.99 30.31
N ILE A 900 7.92 9.03 29.76
CA ILE A 900 9.05 8.90 28.85
C ILE A 900 10.28 8.32 29.59
N GLU A 901 10.60 8.84 30.79
CA GLU A 901 11.62 8.27 31.68
C GLU A 901 11.35 6.79 32.00
N PHE A 902 10.11 6.41 32.30
CA PHE A 902 9.79 5.02 32.62
C PHE A 902 10.05 4.08 31.44
N VAL A 903 9.65 4.48 30.22
CA VAL A 903 9.92 3.72 28.99
C VAL A 903 11.43 3.65 28.70
N HIS A 904 12.13 4.77 28.84
CA HIS A 904 13.58 4.88 28.66
C HIS A 904 14.37 4.06 29.68
N THR A 905 13.93 4.02 30.94
CA THR A 905 14.54 3.22 32.01
C THR A 905 14.50 1.73 31.63
N ASN A 906 13.35 1.28 31.11
CA ASN A 906 13.13 -0.07 30.57
C ASN A 906 13.77 -0.31 29.18
N HIS A 907 14.84 0.41 28.84
CA HIS A 907 15.72 0.19 27.67
C HIS A 907 15.05 0.41 26.30
N ILE A 908 13.86 1.02 26.26
CA ILE A 908 13.03 1.22 25.06
C ILE A 908 12.93 2.73 24.75
N VAL A 909 12.83 3.11 23.47
CA VAL A 909 12.40 4.43 22.98
C VAL A 909 11.06 4.30 22.27
N HIS A 910 10.19 5.31 22.38
CA HIS A 910 8.81 5.27 21.88
C HIS A 910 8.73 5.58 20.37
N ARG A 911 9.48 6.59 19.90
CA ARG A 911 9.63 6.99 18.49
C ARG A 911 8.36 7.57 17.84
N ASP A 912 7.27 7.74 18.60
CA ASP A 912 6.04 8.40 18.12
C ASP A 912 5.29 9.14 19.26
N VAL A 913 6.04 9.98 19.99
CA VAL A 913 5.53 10.86 21.06
C VAL A 913 4.61 11.93 20.45
N LYS A 914 3.29 11.75 20.63
CA LYS A 914 2.24 12.65 20.08
C LYS A 914 1.01 12.72 21.01
N PRO A 915 0.19 13.80 20.97
CA PRO A 915 -0.98 13.97 21.85
C PRO A 915 -2.05 12.86 21.80
N ALA A 916 -2.11 12.06 20.73
CA ALA A 916 -3.02 10.92 20.63
C ALA A 916 -2.53 9.68 21.43
N ASN A 917 -1.21 9.56 21.64
CA ASN A 917 -0.59 8.41 22.33
C ASN A 917 -0.49 8.62 23.86
N PHE A 918 -1.05 9.73 24.37
CA PHE A 918 -1.22 10.00 25.80
C PHE A 918 -2.70 10.14 26.12
N VAL A 919 -3.17 9.44 27.15
CA VAL A 919 -4.60 9.20 27.39
C VAL A 919 -4.91 9.27 28.88
N MET A 920 -6.03 9.90 29.25
CA MET A 920 -6.42 10.01 30.66
C MET A 920 -7.03 8.71 31.20
N SER A 921 -7.02 8.54 32.52
CA SER A 921 -7.84 7.51 33.20
C SER A 921 -9.34 7.73 32.95
N VAL A 922 -10.14 6.65 32.99
CA VAL A 922 -11.60 6.76 33.09
C VAL A 922 -11.98 7.33 34.46
N ALA A 923 -12.92 8.29 34.50
CA ALA A 923 -13.46 8.81 35.76
C ALA A 923 -14.47 7.81 36.36
N THR A 924 -14.33 7.50 37.65
CA THR A 924 -15.16 6.51 38.34
C THR A 924 -16.37 7.14 39.03
N GLU A 925 -17.55 7.03 38.43
CA GLU A 925 -18.82 7.32 39.11
C GLU A 925 -19.18 6.22 40.13
N SER A 926 -18.84 6.39 41.40
CA SER A 926 -19.60 5.80 42.54
C SER A 926 -19.17 6.37 43.89
N SER A 927 -20.08 6.36 44.86
CA SER A 927 -19.89 6.90 46.20
C SER A 927 -19.12 5.96 47.14
N CYS A 928 -18.27 6.53 47.98
CA CYS A 928 -17.49 5.79 48.99
C CYS A 928 -18.39 5.19 50.09
N ASN A 929 -18.56 3.86 50.08
CA ASN A 929 -19.13 3.10 51.20
C ASN A 929 -18.03 2.22 51.83
N CYS A 930 -17.40 2.73 52.89
CA CYS A 930 -16.36 2.00 53.61
C CYS A 930 -16.96 1.16 54.75
N ALA A 931 -16.78 -0.17 54.69
CA ALA A 931 -17.01 -1.08 55.82
C ALA A 931 -15.68 -1.77 56.19
N PRO A 932 -15.27 -1.80 57.47
CA PRO A 932 -13.96 -2.32 57.87
C PRO A 932 -13.97 -3.84 58.08
N MET A 933 -12.84 -4.49 57.79
CA MET A 933 -12.51 -5.82 58.34
C MET A 933 -11.11 -5.82 58.98
N THR A 934 -10.96 -6.66 60.00
CA THR A 934 -9.84 -6.67 60.96
C THR A 934 -8.86 -7.83 60.71
N PRO A 935 -7.61 -7.75 61.23
CA PRO A 935 -6.53 -8.69 60.88
C PRO A 935 -6.45 -9.93 61.79
N ILE A 936 -5.78 -10.98 61.30
CA ILE A 936 -5.41 -12.19 62.07
C ILE A 936 -3.91 -12.52 61.86
N SER A 937 -3.33 -13.23 62.84
CA SER A 937 -1.91 -13.46 63.14
C SER A 937 -1.51 -14.95 62.97
N VAL A 938 -0.29 -15.51 63.17
CA VAL A 938 1.07 -15.02 63.53
C VAL A 938 2.16 -16.10 63.22
N ALA A 939 3.39 -15.70 62.82
CA ALA A 939 4.75 -16.31 63.02
C ALA A 939 5.01 -17.86 62.84
N PRO A 940 6.23 -18.43 63.06
CA PRO A 940 7.59 -17.88 63.30
C PRO A 940 8.75 -18.47 62.43
N SER A 941 9.99 -18.06 62.71
CA SER A 941 11.26 -18.37 61.98
C SER A 941 12.11 -19.52 62.56
N PRO A 942 13.25 -19.88 61.92
CA PRO A 942 14.61 -19.49 62.40
C PRO A 942 15.47 -18.85 61.27
N SER A 943 16.44 -17.92 61.43
CA SER A 943 17.55 -17.67 62.40
C SER A 943 18.82 -18.51 62.14
N ALA A 944 20.08 -18.05 62.29
CA ALA A 944 20.73 -16.74 62.59
C ALA A 944 22.03 -16.59 61.70
N SER A 945 23.02 -15.69 61.80
CA SER A 945 23.60 -14.71 62.77
C SER A 945 24.26 -13.53 61.96
N SER A 946 24.65 -12.32 62.43
CA SER A 946 25.51 -11.81 63.55
C SER A 946 27.03 -11.98 63.30
N THR A 947 27.98 -11.07 63.63
CA THR A 947 28.08 -9.73 64.29
C THR A 947 29.57 -9.27 64.11
N SER A 948 30.11 -8.05 63.93
CA SER A 948 29.78 -6.62 64.13
C SER A 948 31.02 -5.88 64.75
N LEU A 949 31.50 -4.78 64.14
CA LEU A 949 32.25 -3.66 64.78
C LEU A 949 33.69 -3.92 65.34
N PRO A 950 34.54 -2.89 65.67
CA PRO A 950 34.27 -1.44 65.77
C PRO A 950 35.24 -0.47 65.02
N GLU A 951 35.02 0.83 65.26
CA GLU A 951 35.76 2.06 64.84
C GLU A 951 37.07 2.28 65.67
N PRO A 952 37.79 3.44 65.70
CA PRO A 952 37.64 4.79 65.06
C PRO A 952 38.97 5.33 64.44
N SER A 953 39.33 6.62 64.23
CA SER A 953 38.75 7.96 64.52
C SER A 953 39.28 9.08 63.57
N THR A 954 38.65 10.27 63.61
CA THR A 954 39.19 11.67 63.38
C THR A 954 40.16 11.97 62.22
N SER A 955 39.94 12.86 61.24
CA SER A 955 39.22 14.17 61.11
C SER A 955 39.98 15.44 61.54
N THR A 956 39.61 16.59 60.92
CA THR A 956 39.80 18.00 61.36
C THR A 956 41.25 18.55 61.41
N ASP A 957 41.55 19.84 61.20
CA ASP A 957 40.74 21.04 60.92
C ASP A 957 41.60 22.11 60.17
N THR A 958 41.06 23.04 59.37
CA THR A 958 40.74 24.45 59.76
C THR A 958 40.51 25.24 58.44
N SER A 959 39.78 26.36 58.30
CA SER A 959 38.77 27.11 59.08
C SER A 959 38.06 28.10 58.09
N SER A 960 37.04 28.93 58.35
CA SER A 960 36.38 29.37 59.60
C SER A 960 34.97 29.96 59.33
N SER A 961 33.97 29.69 60.18
CA SER A 961 32.96 30.69 60.65
C SER A 961 32.12 30.20 61.85
N THR A 962 31.84 31.10 62.80
CA THR A 962 31.15 30.90 64.10
C THR A 962 29.67 31.34 64.04
N LYS A 963 28.70 31.10 64.95
CA LYS A 963 28.39 30.23 66.15
C LYS A 963 26.93 30.59 66.59
N ALA A 964 26.11 29.85 67.35
CA ALA A 964 26.09 28.47 67.88
C ALA A 964 24.63 27.91 67.76
N THR A 965 23.86 27.28 68.68
CA THR A 965 23.92 26.99 70.14
C THR A 965 23.01 25.77 70.49
N LEU A 966 22.66 25.54 71.77
CA LEU A 966 21.77 24.47 72.29
C LEU A 966 20.25 24.84 72.12
N SER A 967 19.24 23.95 72.23
CA SER A 967 19.06 22.75 73.07
C SER A 967 18.04 21.69 72.56
N ILE A 968 18.00 20.53 73.24
CA ILE A 968 17.16 19.30 73.06
C ILE A 968 15.84 19.46 73.87
N PRO A 969 14.62 18.98 73.48
CA PRO A 969 14.26 17.60 73.05
C PRO A 969 13.22 17.54 71.88
N THR A 970 12.53 16.45 71.47
CA THR A 970 12.40 15.00 71.86
C THR A 970 11.89 14.17 70.65
N PRO A 971 12.11 12.85 70.53
CA PRO A 971 11.57 12.03 69.44
C PRO A 971 10.25 11.30 69.78
N SER A 972 9.30 11.31 68.85
CA SER A 972 8.17 10.37 68.79
C SER A 972 7.84 10.07 67.32
N ALA A 973 7.23 8.91 67.05
CA ALA A 973 6.99 8.45 65.67
C ALA A 973 5.51 8.14 65.44
N SER A 974 4.95 8.65 64.34
CA SER A 974 3.98 7.89 63.53
C SER A 974 3.67 8.54 62.18
N LYS A 975 3.81 7.73 61.12
CA LYS A 975 2.85 7.58 60.01
C LYS A 975 2.33 8.86 59.34
N SER A 976 2.82 9.10 58.12
CA SER A 976 1.95 9.64 57.08
C SER A 976 0.76 8.70 56.86
N SER A 977 -0.42 9.28 56.74
CA SER A 977 -1.67 8.64 56.30
C SER A 977 -2.38 9.57 55.32
N PRO A 978 -3.13 9.04 54.34
CA PRO A 978 -2.93 9.50 52.96
C PRO A 978 -3.93 10.56 52.49
N PRO A 979 -3.59 11.32 51.43
CA PRO A 979 -4.62 11.82 50.52
C PRO A 979 -5.33 10.61 49.87
N CYS A 980 -6.66 10.60 49.91
CA CYS A 980 -7.47 9.55 49.29
C CYS A 980 -7.39 9.58 47.74
N PRO A 981 -7.79 8.49 47.05
CA PRO A 981 -7.21 8.16 45.75
C PRO A 981 -7.78 8.93 44.54
N HIS A 982 -7.09 8.75 43.40
CA HIS A 982 -7.45 9.20 42.05
C HIS A 982 -7.20 10.68 41.71
N HIS A 983 -5.93 11.11 41.84
CA HIS A 983 -5.41 12.19 40.98
C HIS A 983 -5.48 11.75 39.50
N PRO A 984 -5.89 12.60 38.53
CA PRO A 984 -6.12 12.13 37.16
C PRO A 984 -4.82 11.73 36.46
N LEU A 985 -4.64 10.42 36.26
CA LEU A 985 -3.40 9.85 35.74
C LEU A 985 -3.39 9.83 34.20
N VAL A 986 -2.38 10.48 33.62
CA VAL A 986 -2.00 10.35 32.20
C VAL A 986 -1.34 8.99 32.01
N HIS A 987 -1.77 8.26 30.99
CA HIS A 987 -1.18 7.02 30.50
C HIS A 987 -0.44 7.25 29.17
N ILE A 988 0.51 6.37 28.84
CA ILE A 988 1.18 6.29 27.53
C ILE A 988 0.79 4.98 26.83
N ILE A 989 0.53 5.04 25.51
CA ILE A 989 0.05 3.92 24.70
C ILE A 989 0.72 3.84 23.31
N ASP A 990 0.36 2.80 22.55
CA ASP A 990 0.73 2.57 21.15
C ASP A 990 2.24 2.39 20.93
N PHE A 991 2.79 1.30 21.49
CA PHE A 991 4.21 0.94 21.38
C PHE A 991 4.57 0.25 20.05
N GLY A 992 3.72 0.35 19.02
CA GLY A 992 3.92 -0.33 17.73
C GLY A 992 5.19 0.06 16.96
N LEU A 993 5.68 1.29 17.17
CA LEU A 993 6.94 1.79 16.56
C LEU A 993 8.14 1.76 17.53
N ALA A 994 7.93 1.33 18.78
CA ALA A 994 8.93 1.40 19.83
C ALA A 994 10.05 0.38 19.65
N LYS A 995 11.28 0.75 20.05
CA LYS A 995 12.52 -0.01 19.76
C LYS A 995 13.42 -0.04 20.99
N LYS A 996 14.18 -1.13 21.20
CA LYS A 996 15.25 -1.13 22.21
C LYS A 996 16.40 -0.22 21.75
N TYR A 997 16.82 0.73 22.59
CA TYR A 997 17.95 1.62 22.31
C TYR A 997 19.25 1.18 22.99
N ARG A 998 19.18 0.22 23.92
CA ARG A 998 20.35 -0.38 24.57
C ARG A 998 20.06 -1.84 24.93
N ASP A 999 21.10 -2.62 25.14
CA ASP A 999 20.92 -3.93 25.77
C ASP A 999 20.43 -3.80 27.24
N SER A 1000 19.72 -4.82 27.69
CA SER A 1000 19.14 -4.90 29.04
C SER A 1000 20.09 -5.44 30.12
N VAL A 1001 21.23 -6.03 29.74
CA VAL A 1001 22.21 -6.63 30.66
C VAL A 1001 23.54 -5.87 30.62
N THR A 1002 24.09 -5.61 29.44
CA THR A 1002 25.38 -4.90 29.30
C THR A 1002 25.24 -3.38 29.36
N MET A 1003 24.01 -2.85 29.31
CA MET A 1003 23.67 -1.43 29.16
C MET A 1003 24.24 -0.75 27.89
N THR A 1004 24.90 -1.48 26.99
CA THR A 1004 25.51 -0.96 25.77
C THR A 1004 24.44 -0.36 24.85
N HIS A 1005 24.65 0.89 24.42
CA HIS A 1005 23.77 1.58 23.49
C HIS A 1005 23.80 0.95 22.09
N ILE A 1006 22.74 1.13 21.30
CA ILE A 1006 22.80 0.88 19.86
C ILE A 1006 23.84 1.78 19.20
N PRO A 1007 24.52 1.34 18.12
CA PRO A 1007 25.47 2.18 17.39
C PRO A 1007 24.77 3.36 16.73
N PHE A 1008 25.48 4.48 16.60
CA PHE A 1008 25.01 5.61 15.80
C PHE A 1008 24.92 5.20 14.32
N ASN A 1009 23.81 5.51 13.67
CA ASN A 1009 23.60 5.26 12.24
C ASN A 1009 22.83 6.43 11.61
N ARG A 1010 23.02 6.62 10.30
CA ARG A 1010 22.29 7.59 9.49
C ARG A 1010 21.99 6.99 8.11
N HIS A 1011 20.72 6.98 7.73
CA HIS A 1011 20.26 6.55 6.41
C HIS A 1011 20.77 7.48 5.29
N PRO A 1012 20.86 6.99 4.04
CA PRO A 1012 21.21 7.80 2.88
C PRO A 1012 20.34 9.07 2.71
N HIS A 1013 20.90 10.07 2.03
CA HIS A 1013 20.25 11.36 1.79
C HIS A 1013 18.88 11.19 1.11
N GLY A 1014 17.81 11.69 1.75
CA GLY A 1014 16.43 11.61 1.27
C GLY A 1014 15.51 10.72 2.12
N LEU A 1015 16.07 9.79 2.90
CA LEU A 1015 15.31 8.96 3.82
C LEU A 1015 15.06 9.67 5.16
N HIS A 1016 13.78 9.90 5.50
CA HIS A 1016 13.34 10.27 6.83
C HIS A 1016 13.04 9.03 7.68
N GLY A 1017 13.09 9.17 9.01
CA GLY A 1017 12.70 8.11 9.94
C GLY A 1017 11.19 7.86 10.01
N VAL A 1018 10.79 7.02 10.96
CA VAL A 1018 9.38 6.66 11.23
C VAL A 1018 8.72 7.62 12.22
N GLY A 1019 7.39 7.52 12.36
CA GLY A 1019 6.60 8.28 13.33
C GLY A 1019 5.89 9.51 12.74
N THR A 1020 5.23 10.28 13.59
CA THR A 1020 4.37 11.39 13.18
C THR A 1020 5.21 12.65 12.88
N SER A 1021 5.45 12.95 11.60
CA SER A 1021 6.32 14.07 11.14
C SER A 1021 6.06 15.44 11.79
N LEU A 1022 4.81 15.73 12.20
CA LEU A 1022 4.48 16.95 12.94
C LEU A 1022 5.29 17.10 14.25
N PHE A 1023 5.57 16.00 14.94
CA PHE A 1023 6.22 15.94 16.25
C PHE A 1023 7.59 15.23 16.25
N ALA A 1024 7.94 14.44 15.23
CA ALA A 1024 9.24 13.76 15.16
C ALA A 1024 10.44 14.74 15.22
N SER A 1025 11.59 14.30 15.76
CA SER A 1025 12.78 15.17 15.91
C SER A 1025 13.41 15.60 14.57
N ILE A 1026 14.16 16.70 14.57
CA ILE A 1026 15.01 17.14 13.46
C ILE A 1026 15.97 16.02 13.03
N ASN A 1027 16.51 15.24 13.98
CA ASN A 1027 17.38 14.10 13.69
C ASN A 1027 16.62 13.00 12.91
N THR A 1028 15.37 12.72 13.32
CA THR A 1028 14.48 11.79 12.61
C THR A 1028 14.19 12.27 11.19
N HIS A 1029 14.00 13.58 10.99
CA HIS A 1029 13.86 14.21 9.67
C HIS A 1029 15.15 14.23 8.83
N LEU A 1030 16.32 13.98 9.43
CA LEU A 1030 17.64 13.92 8.79
C LEU A 1030 18.11 12.49 8.51
N GLY A 1031 17.25 11.49 8.74
CA GLY A 1031 17.56 10.06 8.57
C GLY A 1031 18.45 9.47 9.65
N ILE A 1032 18.64 10.15 10.77
CA ILE A 1032 19.49 9.67 11.88
C ILE A 1032 18.69 8.68 12.73
N GLU A 1033 19.35 7.62 13.20
CA GLU A 1033 18.78 6.64 14.14
C GLU A 1033 18.27 7.34 15.41
N VAL A 1034 17.18 6.81 16.00
CA VAL A 1034 16.40 7.53 17.02
C VAL A 1034 16.77 7.06 18.43
N SER A 1035 17.05 8.00 19.34
CA SER A 1035 17.38 7.70 20.75
C SER A 1035 16.56 8.53 21.76
N ARG A 1036 16.94 8.47 23.04
CA ARG A 1036 16.20 9.08 24.18
C ARG A 1036 15.98 10.58 24.01
N ARG A 1037 16.92 11.30 23.39
CA ARG A 1037 16.83 12.74 23.12
C ARG A 1037 15.68 13.09 22.17
N ASP A 1038 15.38 12.22 21.22
CA ASP A 1038 14.42 12.47 20.14
C ASP A 1038 12.97 12.37 20.63
N ASP A 1039 12.68 11.47 21.58
CA ASP A 1039 11.40 11.43 22.30
C ASP A 1039 11.20 12.70 23.17
N LEU A 1040 12.29 13.29 23.72
CA LEU A 1040 12.23 14.55 24.48
C LEU A 1040 12.10 15.79 23.58
N GLU A 1041 12.76 15.82 22.43
CA GLU A 1041 12.58 16.87 21.41
C GLU A 1041 11.12 16.87 20.91
N SER A 1042 10.56 15.67 20.70
CA SER A 1042 9.15 15.45 20.35
C SER A 1042 8.19 15.94 21.46
N LEU A 1043 8.52 15.68 22.73
CA LEU A 1043 7.78 16.23 23.88
C LEU A 1043 7.83 17.77 23.90
N ALA A 1044 8.98 18.39 23.64
CA ALA A 1044 9.11 19.84 23.61
C ALA A 1044 8.17 20.47 22.56
N TYR A 1045 8.14 19.91 21.34
CA TYR A 1045 7.17 20.30 20.31
C TYR A 1045 5.71 20.10 20.78
N MET A 1046 5.43 19.03 21.52
CA MET A 1046 4.10 18.74 22.04
C MET A 1046 3.62 19.75 23.10
N LEU A 1047 4.49 20.17 24.03
CA LEU A 1047 4.15 21.18 25.05
C LEU A 1047 3.95 22.57 24.42
N VAL A 1048 4.81 22.96 23.48
CA VAL A 1048 4.65 24.23 22.71
C VAL A 1048 3.35 24.22 21.89
N TYR A 1049 3.01 23.08 21.27
CA TYR A 1049 1.75 22.87 20.56
C TYR A 1049 0.54 23.09 21.47
N PHE A 1050 0.54 22.55 22.69
CA PHE A 1050 -0.56 22.73 23.66
C PHE A 1050 -0.74 24.19 24.11
N LEU A 1051 0.34 24.95 24.28
CA LEU A 1051 0.28 26.36 24.65
C LEU A 1051 -0.15 27.28 23.49
N ARG A 1052 0.25 26.96 22.24
CA ARG A 1052 0.04 27.83 21.07
C ARG A 1052 -1.14 27.42 20.17
N GLY A 1053 -1.73 26.25 20.34
CA GLY A 1053 -2.83 25.72 19.50
C GLY A 1053 -2.39 25.10 18.16
N THR A 1054 -1.17 25.43 17.73
CA THR A 1054 -0.54 24.99 16.50
C THR A 1054 0.98 25.09 16.61
N LEU A 1055 1.70 24.25 15.88
CA LEU A 1055 3.08 24.49 15.51
C LEU A 1055 3.12 25.29 14.18
N PRO A 1056 4.20 26.02 13.87
CA PRO A 1056 4.32 26.78 12.61
C PRO A 1056 4.16 25.88 11.38
N TRP A 1057 4.90 24.77 11.36
CA TRP A 1057 4.92 23.79 10.28
C TRP A 1057 3.64 22.94 10.15
N ARG A 1058 2.65 23.08 11.04
CA ARG A 1058 1.46 22.18 11.08
C ARG A 1058 0.61 22.18 9.80
N LYS A 1059 0.65 23.25 9.02
CA LYS A 1059 -0.09 23.36 7.75
C LYS A 1059 0.77 23.05 6.52
N LEU A 1060 2.06 22.73 6.68
CA LEU A 1060 2.92 22.44 5.55
C LEU A 1060 2.55 21.07 4.98
N ARG A 1061 2.24 21.09 3.69
CA ARG A 1061 2.05 19.95 2.80
C ARG A 1061 2.70 20.34 1.48
N ALA A 1062 3.50 19.45 0.93
CA ALA A 1062 3.90 19.55 -0.45
C ALA A 1062 2.65 19.33 -1.34
N PRO A 1063 2.56 19.95 -2.53
CA PRO A 1063 1.49 19.65 -3.49
C PRO A 1063 1.49 18.17 -3.89
N SER A 1064 0.42 17.69 -4.51
CA SER A 1064 0.31 16.30 -4.98
C SER A 1064 1.11 16.00 -6.26
N GLN A 1065 1.73 17.02 -6.85
CA GLN A 1065 2.55 16.98 -8.07
C GLN A 1065 3.67 18.02 -7.92
N LEU A 1066 4.79 17.85 -8.61
CA LEU A 1066 5.95 18.76 -8.53
C LEU A 1066 5.54 20.21 -8.88
N PRO A 1067 5.96 21.24 -8.12
CA PRO A 1067 5.56 22.62 -8.39
C PRO A 1067 6.02 23.09 -9.78
N SER A 1068 5.09 23.70 -10.54
CA SER A 1068 5.41 24.26 -11.87
C SER A 1068 6.52 25.32 -11.85
N SER A 1069 6.80 25.94 -10.70
CA SER A 1069 7.93 26.85 -10.50
C SER A 1069 9.28 26.11 -10.55
N MET A 1070 9.42 24.99 -9.84
CA MET A 1070 10.62 24.14 -9.89
C MET A 1070 10.81 23.55 -11.28
N LEU A 1071 9.72 23.09 -11.90
CA LEU A 1071 9.75 22.62 -13.28
C LEU A 1071 10.24 23.70 -14.25
N ASN A 1072 9.84 24.96 -14.07
CA ASN A 1072 10.27 26.05 -14.94
C ASN A 1072 11.74 26.48 -14.77
N GLU A 1073 12.40 26.07 -13.69
CA GLU A 1073 13.85 26.25 -13.51
C GLU A 1073 14.65 25.14 -14.22
N ILE A 1074 14.04 23.98 -14.47
CA ILE A 1074 14.62 22.91 -15.28
C ILE A 1074 14.37 23.21 -16.77
N SER A 1075 15.44 23.49 -17.52
CA SER A 1075 15.38 23.82 -18.94
C SER A 1075 15.26 22.61 -19.86
N ASP A 1076 15.75 21.44 -19.43
CA ASP A 1076 15.70 20.20 -20.21
C ASP A 1076 14.35 19.47 -20.10
N THR A 1077 13.94 18.77 -21.18
CA THR A 1077 12.61 18.14 -21.25
C THR A 1077 12.60 16.67 -20.82
N GLU A 1078 13.74 16.04 -20.58
CA GLU A 1078 13.86 14.75 -19.91
C GLU A 1078 13.97 14.99 -18.39
N ASP A 1079 14.91 15.85 -17.95
CA ASP A 1079 15.09 16.17 -16.52
C ASP A 1079 13.79 16.65 -15.84
N ARG A 1080 12.91 17.37 -16.56
CA ARG A 1080 11.58 17.77 -16.07
C ARG A 1080 10.67 16.58 -15.76
N ARG A 1081 10.67 15.56 -16.63
CA ARG A 1081 9.84 14.35 -16.47
C ARG A 1081 10.42 13.44 -15.40
N ASP A 1082 11.74 13.24 -15.41
CA ASP A 1082 12.44 12.49 -14.36
C ASP A 1082 12.26 13.15 -12.97
N ALA A 1083 12.03 14.46 -12.90
CA ALA A 1083 11.70 15.17 -11.68
C ALA A 1083 10.21 15.07 -11.29
N GLU A 1084 9.29 15.02 -12.26
CA GLU A 1084 7.85 14.75 -12.03
C GLU A 1084 7.60 13.32 -11.54
N GLU A 1085 8.32 12.33 -12.09
CA GLU A 1085 8.17 10.91 -11.80
C GLU A 1085 8.70 10.55 -10.41
N ARG A 1086 9.92 11.01 -10.05
CA ARG A 1086 10.54 10.78 -8.72
C ARG A 1086 9.94 11.63 -7.59
N TYR A 1087 8.89 12.43 -7.86
CA TYR A 1087 8.33 13.35 -6.87
C TYR A 1087 7.42 12.65 -5.86
N ASN A 1088 7.97 12.30 -4.69
CA ASN A 1088 7.18 11.80 -3.58
C ASN A 1088 6.61 12.96 -2.71
N PRO A 1089 5.29 13.22 -2.73
CA PRO A 1089 4.68 14.32 -1.97
C PRO A 1089 4.68 14.09 -0.44
N VAL A 1090 4.87 12.85 0.01
CA VAL A 1090 5.07 12.55 1.44
C VAL A 1090 6.48 12.96 1.85
N SER A 1091 7.52 12.49 1.17
CA SER A 1091 8.91 12.85 1.46
C SER A 1091 9.11 14.37 1.39
N ALA A 1092 8.66 15.02 0.32
CA ALA A 1092 8.70 16.48 0.18
C ALA A 1092 7.90 17.21 1.29
N THR A 1093 6.86 16.59 1.87
CA THR A 1093 6.16 17.12 3.06
C THR A 1093 7.02 17.00 4.32
N TRP A 1094 7.80 15.91 4.48
CA TRP A 1094 8.77 15.80 5.58
C TRP A 1094 9.91 16.81 5.43
N ASP A 1095 10.42 17.05 4.22
CA ASP A 1095 11.42 18.08 3.91
C ASP A 1095 10.94 19.48 4.32
N LEU A 1096 9.76 19.90 3.84
CA LEU A 1096 9.18 21.21 4.20
C LEU A 1096 8.97 21.37 5.72
N ILE A 1097 8.63 20.29 6.44
CA ILE A 1097 8.49 20.31 7.89
C ILE A 1097 9.86 20.37 8.59
N ARG A 1098 10.89 19.68 8.09
CA ARG A 1098 12.28 19.76 8.59
C ARG A 1098 12.81 21.18 8.46
N ASP A 1099 12.70 21.76 7.27
CA ASP A 1099 13.33 23.03 6.94
C ASP A 1099 12.67 24.17 7.72
N SER A 1100 11.35 24.08 7.95
CA SER A 1100 10.64 24.98 8.88
C SER A 1100 10.99 24.73 10.35
N LYS A 1101 11.25 23.50 10.80
CA LYS A 1101 11.77 23.25 12.17
C LYS A 1101 13.13 23.90 12.39
N LEU A 1102 14.01 23.86 11.39
CA LEU A 1102 15.31 24.53 11.41
C LEU A 1102 15.17 26.05 11.38
N GLU A 1103 14.30 26.62 10.53
CA GLU A 1103 13.96 28.05 10.51
C GLU A 1103 13.52 28.55 11.90
N TYR A 1104 12.64 27.80 12.57
CA TYR A 1104 12.10 28.15 13.87
C TYR A 1104 12.98 27.71 15.06
N GLU A 1105 14.12 27.04 14.86
CA GLU A 1105 14.92 26.45 15.94
C GLU A 1105 15.32 27.50 17.02
N SER A 1106 15.70 28.71 16.59
CA SER A 1106 16.08 29.82 17.48
C SER A 1106 14.92 30.69 17.98
N THR A 1107 13.67 30.37 17.62
CA THR A 1107 12.49 31.22 17.91
C THR A 1107 11.23 30.46 18.35
N LEU A 1108 11.28 29.12 18.34
CA LEU A 1108 10.18 28.22 18.67
C LEU A 1108 9.54 28.51 20.03
N THR A 1109 10.33 28.95 20.99
CA THR A 1109 9.98 29.12 22.40
C THR A 1109 9.67 30.58 22.78
N ASN A 1110 9.92 31.53 21.87
CA ASN A 1110 9.74 32.97 22.11
C ASN A 1110 8.37 33.32 22.73
N GLY A 1111 8.41 34.07 23.83
CA GLY A 1111 7.21 34.49 24.58
C GLY A 1111 6.57 33.42 25.46
N LEU A 1112 7.21 32.25 25.61
CA LEU A 1112 6.93 31.28 26.67
C LEU A 1112 7.93 31.47 27.83
N PRO A 1113 7.70 30.87 29.02
CA PRO A 1113 8.69 30.80 30.09
C PRO A 1113 9.99 30.09 29.66
N GLU A 1114 11.09 30.41 30.35
CA GLU A 1114 12.44 29.91 30.04
C GLU A 1114 12.55 28.38 30.11
N GLU A 1115 11.75 27.72 30.96
CA GLU A 1115 11.67 26.26 31.09
C GLU A 1115 11.37 25.53 29.78
N PHE A 1116 10.59 26.13 28.88
CA PHE A 1116 10.27 25.53 27.58
C PHE A 1116 11.44 25.63 26.60
N ASP A 1117 12.29 26.65 26.75
CA ASP A 1117 13.56 26.75 26.02
C ASP A 1117 14.62 25.83 26.62
N ILE A 1118 14.70 25.76 27.95
CA ILE A 1118 15.58 24.81 28.65
C ILE A 1118 15.27 23.38 28.20
N LEU A 1119 14.01 22.93 28.19
CA LEU A 1119 13.66 21.59 27.69
C LEU A 1119 14.06 21.39 26.22
N TYR A 1120 13.73 22.34 25.34
CA TYR A 1120 14.01 22.21 23.90
C TYR A 1120 15.51 22.21 23.61
N THR A 1121 16.21 23.25 24.06
CA THR A 1121 17.67 23.42 23.90
C THR A 1121 18.45 22.30 24.60
N TYR A 1122 17.97 21.77 25.73
CA TYR A 1122 18.56 20.57 26.35
C TYR A 1122 18.40 19.34 25.44
N ALA A 1123 17.18 19.05 24.97
CA ALA A 1123 16.93 17.90 24.09
C ALA A 1123 17.73 17.95 22.78
N ARG A 1124 17.91 19.16 22.21
CA ARG A 1124 18.73 19.39 21.00
C ARG A 1124 20.24 19.17 21.22
N ASN A 1125 20.75 19.39 22.43
CA ASN A 1125 22.18 19.33 22.75
C ASN A 1125 22.65 17.99 23.33
N LEU A 1126 21.76 17.05 23.63
CA LEU A 1126 22.13 15.69 24.05
C LEU A 1126 22.86 14.94 22.94
N GLU A 1127 23.97 14.27 23.27
CA GLU A 1127 24.62 13.31 22.38
C GLU A 1127 23.74 12.06 22.18
N PHE A 1128 24.11 11.19 21.25
CA PHE A 1128 23.23 10.11 20.80
C PHE A 1128 22.92 9.09 21.90
N ASP A 1129 23.89 8.80 22.76
CA ASP A 1129 23.84 7.83 23.86
C ASP A 1129 23.84 8.45 25.26
N ASP A 1130 23.66 9.78 25.36
CA ASP A 1130 23.50 10.49 26.64
C ASP A 1130 22.30 9.99 27.47
N LEU A 1131 22.42 10.08 28.79
CA LEU A 1131 21.31 9.87 29.73
C LEU A 1131 20.68 11.22 30.12
N PRO A 1132 19.44 11.50 29.73
CA PRO A 1132 18.76 12.74 30.12
C PRO A 1132 18.50 12.83 31.63
N ASP A 1133 18.62 14.04 32.18
CA ASP A 1133 18.22 14.37 33.55
C ASP A 1133 16.72 14.66 33.60
N TYR A 1134 15.91 13.61 33.56
CA TYR A 1134 14.45 13.70 33.64
C TYR A 1134 13.96 14.37 34.93
N GLU A 1135 14.69 14.22 36.04
CA GLU A 1135 14.33 14.81 37.33
C GLU A 1135 14.69 16.30 37.40
N GLY A 1136 15.83 16.71 36.84
CA GLY A 1136 16.15 18.11 36.58
C GLY A 1136 15.10 18.78 35.69
N LEU A 1137 14.69 18.13 34.59
CA LEU A 1137 13.63 18.64 33.71
C LEU A 1137 12.27 18.77 34.42
N ARG A 1138 11.89 17.80 35.26
CA ARG A 1138 10.67 17.93 36.11
C ARG A 1138 10.79 19.06 37.11
N ASN A 1139 11.91 19.17 37.82
CA ASN A 1139 12.11 20.22 38.81
C ASN A 1139 12.20 21.62 38.18
N CYS A 1140 12.61 21.72 36.92
CA CYS A 1140 12.48 22.93 36.09
C CYS A 1140 11.00 23.37 35.98
N PHE A 1141 10.10 22.48 35.51
CA PHE A 1141 8.67 22.79 35.39
C PHE A 1141 7.92 22.91 36.73
N ARG A 1142 8.33 22.18 37.78
CA ARG A 1142 7.81 22.34 39.15
C ARG A 1142 8.19 23.71 39.72
N GLY A 1143 9.45 24.11 39.59
CA GLY A 1143 9.92 25.44 39.99
C GLY A 1143 9.23 26.58 39.23
N LEU A 1144 8.79 26.36 37.99
CA LEU A 1144 7.91 27.31 37.29
C LEU A 1144 6.49 27.33 37.86
N ALA A 1145 5.90 26.16 38.14
CA ALA A 1145 4.59 26.08 38.76
C ALA A 1145 4.57 26.79 40.13
N GLU A 1146 5.59 26.59 40.95
CA GLU A 1146 5.79 27.32 42.21
C GLU A 1146 5.89 28.84 42.01
N ARG A 1147 6.74 29.31 41.08
CA ARG A 1147 6.87 30.75 40.74
C ARG A 1147 5.58 31.37 40.19
N LEU A 1148 4.67 30.56 39.64
CA LEU A 1148 3.36 30.97 39.14
C LEU A 1148 2.19 30.75 40.14
N GLY A 1149 2.45 30.19 41.33
CA GLY A 1149 1.41 29.87 42.32
C GLY A 1149 0.45 28.77 41.87
N ILE A 1150 0.94 27.80 41.09
CA ILE A 1150 0.15 26.70 40.51
C ILE A 1150 0.28 25.45 41.39
N GLU A 1151 -0.81 25.09 42.06
CA GLU A 1151 -0.92 23.86 42.84
C GLU A 1151 -1.13 22.62 41.94
N TYR A 1152 -0.54 21.48 42.36
CA TYR A 1152 -0.67 20.18 41.69
C TYR A 1152 -1.98 19.45 42.08
N ASP A 1153 -3.10 20.18 42.06
CA ASP A 1153 -4.42 19.71 42.52
C ASP A 1153 -5.14 18.72 41.57
N GLY A 1154 -4.66 18.55 40.34
CA GLY A 1154 -5.29 17.70 39.33
C GLY A 1154 -6.48 18.36 38.60
N VAL A 1155 -6.68 19.66 38.79
CA VAL A 1155 -7.72 20.44 38.08
C VAL A 1155 -7.15 20.96 36.76
N PHE A 1156 -7.42 20.23 35.69
CA PHE A 1156 -7.07 20.58 34.32
C PHE A 1156 -8.17 21.45 33.67
N ASP A 1157 -7.91 21.98 32.47
CA ASP A 1157 -8.82 22.83 31.70
C ASP A 1157 -10.16 22.14 31.34
N TRP A 1158 -10.24 20.82 31.45
CA TRP A 1158 -11.44 20.01 31.22
C TRP A 1158 -12.11 19.51 32.52
N SER A 1159 -11.51 19.74 33.69
CA SER A 1159 -12.01 19.23 35.00
C SER A 1159 -13.15 20.07 35.60
N VAL A 1160 -13.77 20.98 34.85
CA VAL A 1160 -14.73 21.97 35.37
C VAL A 1160 -16.15 21.63 34.94
N GLU A 1161 -16.99 21.25 35.91
CA GLU A 1161 -18.43 21.13 35.69
C GLU A 1161 -19.11 22.50 35.59
N GLY A 1162 -20.09 22.61 34.67
CA GLY A 1162 -21.00 23.76 34.63
C GLY A 1162 -22.13 23.59 35.65
N PRO A 1163 -22.70 24.68 36.21
CA PRO A 1163 -23.66 24.62 37.30
C PRO A 1163 -24.91 23.81 36.93
N ALA A 1164 -25.33 22.93 37.84
CA ALA A 1164 -26.56 22.17 37.71
C ALA A 1164 -27.78 23.11 37.80
N GLY A 1165 -28.73 22.97 36.87
CA GLY A 1165 -29.96 23.75 36.88
C GLY A 1165 -31.01 23.12 37.79
N GLU A 1166 -31.52 23.88 38.76
CA GLU A 1166 -32.62 23.45 39.63
C GLU A 1166 -33.97 23.38 38.87
N GLU A 1167 -34.83 22.42 39.23
CA GLU A 1167 -36.17 22.29 38.66
C GLU A 1167 -37.16 23.32 39.25
N GLY A 1168 -37.37 24.44 38.54
CA GLY A 1168 -38.33 25.49 38.91
C GLY A 1168 -39.68 25.39 38.20
N LYS A 1169 -40.79 25.37 38.94
CA LYS A 1169 -42.17 25.28 38.40
C LYS A 1169 -42.83 26.64 38.11
N ALA A 1170 -43.63 26.64 37.03
CA ALA A 1170 -44.91 27.35 36.85
C ALA A 1170 -45.00 28.83 36.40
N LYS A 1171 -45.82 29.01 35.34
CA LYS A 1171 -46.80 30.12 35.08
C LYS A 1171 -46.32 31.58 34.99
N GLY A 1172 -46.67 32.27 33.89
CA GLY A 1172 -46.60 33.74 33.81
C GLY A 1172 -47.08 34.30 32.45
N GLU A 1173 -48.34 34.71 32.37
CA GLU A 1173 -49.03 35.15 31.14
C GLU A 1173 -48.89 36.67 30.87
N LYS A 1174 -49.09 37.10 29.61
CA LYS A 1174 -49.24 38.50 29.09
C LYS A 1174 -47.96 39.36 28.97
N GLY A 1175 -47.83 40.21 27.94
CA GLY A 1175 -48.72 40.47 26.80
C GLY A 1175 -48.13 41.45 25.74
N SER A 1176 -48.77 41.52 24.56
CA SER A 1176 -48.40 42.39 23.41
C SER A 1176 -48.98 43.82 23.55
N PRO A 1177 -48.48 44.85 22.82
CA PRO A 1177 -48.67 45.04 21.35
C PRO A 1177 -47.34 45.41 20.63
N GLY A 1178 -47.23 45.67 19.32
CA GLY A 1178 -48.15 45.60 18.17
C GLY A 1178 -47.69 46.51 17.01
N VAL A 1179 -47.49 45.92 15.80
CA VAL A 1179 -48.06 46.32 14.49
C VAL A 1179 -47.86 47.81 14.04
N ASP A 1180 -47.30 48.13 12.85
CA ASP A 1180 -47.85 47.78 11.52
C ASP A 1180 -46.91 47.82 10.27
N LYS A 1181 -47.46 47.39 9.11
CA LYS A 1181 -47.01 47.30 7.68
C LYS A 1181 -45.99 48.34 7.12
N GLY A 1182 -45.27 48.10 6.00
CA GLY A 1182 -45.07 46.88 5.17
C GLY A 1182 -44.82 47.10 3.63
N LYS A 1183 -44.16 46.12 2.97
CA LYS A 1183 -43.89 45.90 1.50
C LYS A 1183 -42.76 46.69 0.78
N GLY A 1184 -41.89 46.00 -0.01
CA GLY A 1184 -41.11 46.64 -1.10
C GLY A 1184 -39.80 46.01 -1.64
N SER A 1185 -39.84 44.87 -2.36
CA SER A 1185 -38.88 44.41 -3.40
C SER A 1185 -37.37 44.09 -3.12
N VAL A 1186 -37.02 42.80 -3.28
CA VAL A 1186 -35.83 42.19 -3.95
C VAL A 1186 -34.42 42.81 -3.78
N ASN A 1187 -33.59 42.18 -2.93
CA ASN A 1187 -32.30 41.53 -3.29
C ASN A 1187 -31.58 40.97 -2.03
N GLY A 1188 -30.97 39.77 -2.08
CA GLY A 1188 -30.11 39.30 -0.98
C GLY A 1188 -29.86 37.79 -0.88
N LYS A 1189 -28.59 37.40 -0.77
CA LYS A 1189 -28.09 36.01 -0.59
C LYS A 1189 -28.19 35.54 0.87
N ALA A 1190 -28.62 34.30 1.13
CA ALA A 1190 -28.10 33.38 2.18
C ALA A 1190 -28.93 32.06 2.16
N ASN A 1191 -28.37 30.88 1.88
CA ASN A 1191 -27.49 30.03 2.69
C ASN A 1191 -28.10 29.33 3.93
N LEU A 1192 -28.51 28.07 3.70
CA LEU A 1192 -28.03 26.87 4.40
C LEU A 1192 -28.09 26.81 5.94
N ALA A 1193 -29.06 26.04 6.46
CA ALA A 1193 -29.18 25.69 7.89
C ALA A 1193 -29.33 24.18 8.16
N THR A 1194 -28.53 23.35 7.50
CA THR A 1194 -28.26 21.97 7.98
C THR A 1194 -27.15 21.95 9.04
N LYS A 1195 -26.94 20.81 9.71
CA LYS A 1195 -25.69 20.39 10.39
C LYS A 1195 -25.22 21.21 11.60
N LYS A 1196 -25.24 20.59 12.79
CA LYS A 1196 -24.11 20.56 13.74
C LYS A 1196 -24.37 19.62 14.93
N MET A 1197 -23.30 19.00 15.43
CA MET A 1197 -23.26 18.45 16.80
C MET A 1197 -23.51 19.58 17.82
N LYS A 1198 -24.05 19.25 18.99
CA LYS A 1198 -24.34 20.23 20.05
C LYS A 1198 -23.08 21.00 20.47
N ARG A 1199 -22.95 22.27 20.05
CA ARG A 1199 -22.14 23.27 20.78
C ARG A 1199 -22.93 23.67 22.03
N GLY A 1200 -22.32 23.69 23.22
CA GLY A 1200 -23.09 24.09 24.40
C GLY A 1200 -22.49 23.96 25.81
N ARG A 1201 -21.22 23.62 25.99
CA ARG A 1201 -20.47 23.97 27.23
C ARG A 1201 -19.09 24.48 26.82
N GLN A 1202 -18.81 25.75 27.08
CA GLN A 1202 -17.44 26.28 27.05
C GLN A 1202 -16.85 26.08 28.45
N CYS A 1203 -15.56 25.76 28.54
CA CYS A 1203 -14.86 25.83 29.82
C CYS A 1203 -14.81 27.29 30.29
N LEU A 1204 -14.90 27.53 31.60
CA LEU A 1204 -14.79 28.87 32.21
C LEU A 1204 -13.52 29.62 31.75
N ALA A 1205 -12.41 28.91 31.51
CA ALA A 1205 -11.18 29.50 30.96
C ALA A 1205 -11.35 30.02 29.51
N CYS A 1206 -12.23 29.40 28.70
CA CYS A 1206 -12.60 29.92 27.39
C CYS A 1206 -13.49 31.16 27.49
N GLU A 1207 -14.45 31.18 28.41
CA GLU A 1207 -15.36 32.31 28.61
C GLU A 1207 -14.63 33.53 29.17
N ALA A 1208 -13.80 33.35 30.21
CA ALA A 1208 -12.95 34.40 30.77
C ALA A 1208 -11.96 34.96 29.72
N ARG A 1209 -11.40 34.12 28.84
CA ARG A 1209 -10.56 34.56 27.71
C ARG A 1209 -11.35 35.24 26.60
N ALA A 1210 -12.63 34.89 26.39
CA ALA A 1210 -13.51 35.58 25.46
C ALA A 1210 -13.85 36.99 25.98
N GLN A 1211 -14.18 37.12 27.27
CA GLN A 1211 -14.34 38.41 27.93
C GLN A 1211 -13.04 39.23 27.90
N ALA A 1212 -11.88 38.67 28.28
CA ALA A 1212 -10.61 39.39 28.23
C ALA A 1212 -10.19 39.84 26.81
N ARG A 1213 -10.63 39.12 25.76
CA ARG A 1213 -10.48 39.56 24.37
C ARG A 1213 -11.48 40.64 23.97
N LEU A 1214 -12.71 40.58 24.48
CA LEU A 1214 -13.74 41.61 24.26
C LEU A 1214 -13.37 42.92 24.97
N GLU A 1215 -12.85 42.87 26.20
CA GLU A 1215 -12.34 44.03 26.95
C GLU A 1215 -11.05 44.61 26.36
N ARG A 1216 -10.28 43.84 25.58
CA ARG A 1216 -9.13 44.33 24.78
C ARG A 1216 -9.51 44.79 23.36
N ALA A 1217 -10.78 44.66 22.99
CA ALA A 1217 -11.33 45.10 21.69
C ALA A 1217 -12.33 46.27 21.83
N LYS A 1218 -12.52 46.74 23.06
CA LYS A 1218 -13.12 48.03 23.42
C LYS A 1218 -12.01 49.06 23.63
#